data_AF-A0A957D8P1-F1
#
_entry.id   AF-A0A957D8P1-F1
#
_cell.length_a   1.000
_cell.length_b   1.000
_cell.length_c   1.000
_cell.angle_alpha   90.00
_cell.angle_beta   90.00
_cell.angle_gamma   90.00
#
_symmetry.space_group_name_H-M   'P 1'
#
loop_
_entity.id
_entity.type
_entity.pdbx_description
1 polymer ?
#
loop_
_entity_poly.entity_id
_entity_poly.type
_entity_poly.pdbx_seq_one_letter_code
_entity_poly.pdbx_strand_id
1 'polypeptide(L)'
;MRPVIKQWVMVMRRGWTAVSPGKTAWRGAAAGLTLTAFAFLLVYTYALFAPFSGLAFALALLALPLLAALGGGLALLALAWLRRWPQVMIWALVVTAVFLGTTFVGYDLPALATIAAWVGVMGMLAGAGTVVLWRGKWREETAVHHTITLVGLLVGWAGLLGGVAWLLWPGPPLPMLAIAAQQGGPVSPLDLPDPSQPGPYAVLTLTYGGGDDHHRPEFGAEADLLTTSVNGDPFVSGWTDLRTRYWGFGETEMPRNGRVWYPDGSGPFPLLLMVHGNHDMADYSDGGYAYLGELLASRGFIFVSVDENFLNSSAVADWLGEKRLSSENDARGWLLLEHLRLWRDWNGDAGNPFYQRVDLNNIALLGHSRGGEAVAVAAAFNGLSRYPDNARVQFDYHFNIRSVVAIAPVDGQYKPADTPTPLADVNYLLLHGSHDMDVTSFAGMQQFDRVSFSGEVGWKTAVTIYGANHGQFNQSWGRADTIFPRASLYNLGQLIPAAEQEQIASVFIAAFLEATLHRQSEYTALFRDARTGQAWLPPDALILTRYEDAQMRFFATFEEDIDVLTTSSGGTALGQYLTTWEEGQPPQKRGKLTSRGVQLGWRPRSGEAASYTLTLPPGFAVPPNGELVFSLAGAEVAHQPIDLSVEVRDGAGETAVLPLSH
;
A
#
# COMPACT_ATOMS: atom_id res chain seq x y z
N MET A 1 -21.29 14.66 -49.52
CA MET A 1 -21.28 14.67 -48.04
C MET A 1 -21.84 15.95 -47.39
N ARG A 2 -21.46 17.17 -47.81
CA ARG A 2 -21.97 18.44 -47.21
C ARG A 2 -23.51 18.68 -47.25
N PRO A 3 -24.29 18.27 -48.27
CA PRO A 3 -25.73 18.57 -48.30
C PRO A 3 -26.57 17.66 -47.38
N VAL A 4 -26.16 16.39 -47.21
CA VAL A 4 -26.86 15.42 -46.35
C VAL A 4 -26.75 15.80 -44.87
N ILE A 5 -25.55 16.20 -44.41
CA ILE A 5 -25.34 16.68 -43.03
C ILE A 5 -26.17 17.95 -42.77
N LYS A 6 -26.22 18.88 -43.72
CA LYS A 6 -27.07 20.09 -43.59
C LYS A 6 -28.56 19.74 -43.48
N GLN A 7 -29.03 18.75 -44.23
CA GLN A 7 -30.42 18.32 -44.20
C GLN A 7 -30.76 17.63 -42.87
N TRP A 8 -29.88 16.76 -42.36
CA TRP A 8 -30.02 16.15 -41.04
C TRP A 8 -30.03 17.17 -39.91
N VAL A 9 -29.10 18.15 -39.92
CA VAL A 9 -29.08 19.23 -38.93
C VAL A 9 -30.37 20.06 -38.99
N MET A 10 -30.91 20.29 -40.18
CA MET A 10 -32.15 21.06 -40.36
C MET A 10 -33.39 20.30 -39.85
N VAL A 11 -33.46 18.98 -40.09
CA VAL A 11 -34.53 18.10 -39.58
C VAL A 11 -34.44 18.00 -38.06
N MET A 12 -33.26 17.76 -37.49
CA MET A 12 -33.05 17.73 -36.04
C MET A 12 -33.40 19.06 -35.39
N ARG A 13 -33.01 20.19 -36.01
CA ARG A 13 -33.33 21.53 -35.50
C ARG A 13 -34.82 21.82 -35.55
N ARG A 14 -35.53 21.41 -36.62
CA ARG A 14 -36.99 21.54 -36.75
C ARG A 14 -37.74 20.68 -35.75
N GLY A 15 -37.33 19.41 -35.59
CA GLY A 15 -37.87 18.50 -34.58
C GLY A 15 -37.68 19.06 -33.17
N TRP A 16 -36.48 19.54 -32.85
CA TRP A 16 -36.17 20.16 -31.56
C TRP A 16 -37.00 21.43 -31.32
N THR A 17 -37.17 22.30 -32.32
CA THR A 17 -38.02 23.50 -32.17
C THR A 17 -39.50 23.18 -31.98
N ALA A 18 -40.00 22.06 -32.52
CA ALA A 18 -41.39 21.65 -32.38
C ALA A 18 -41.72 21.15 -30.96
N VAL A 19 -40.74 20.62 -30.24
CA VAL A 19 -40.89 20.09 -28.86
C VAL A 19 -40.22 20.95 -27.79
N SER A 20 -39.52 22.02 -28.18
CA SER A 20 -38.85 22.91 -27.23
C SER A 20 -39.88 23.67 -26.38
N PRO A 21 -39.78 23.58 -25.04
CA PRO A 21 -40.68 24.33 -24.16
C PRO A 21 -40.60 25.84 -24.43
N GLY A 22 -41.76 26.50 -24.45
CA GLY A 22 -41.83 27.96 -24.60
C GLY A 22 -41.19 28.69 -23.41
N LYS A 23 -40.91 29.99 -23.56
CA LYS A 23 -40.30 30.83 -22.50
C LYS A 23 -41.05 30.75 -21.17
N THR A 24 -42.38 30.67 -21.20
CA THR A 24 -43.21 30.53 -20.01
C THR A 24 -43.00 29.19 -19.30
N ALA A 25 -42.87 28.10 -20.06
CA ALA A 25 -42.59 26.78 -19.50
C ALA A 25 -41.21 26.73 -18.84
N TRP A 26 -40.18 27.33 -19.44
CA TRP A 26 -38.85 27.45 -18.83
C TRP A 26 -38.84 28.31 -17.55
N ARG A 27 -39.60 29.41 -17.53
CA ARG A 27 -39.76 30.21 -16.30
C ARG A 27 -40.48 29.42 -15.20
N GLY A 28 -41.51 28.67 -15.56
CA GLY A 28 -42.20 27.76 -14.64
C GLY A 28 -41.28 26.67 -14.10
N ALA A 29 -40.49 26.03 -14.97
CA ALA A 29 -39.52 25.02 -14.58
C ALA A 29 -38.41 25.59 -13.66
N ALA A 30 -37.88 26.78 -13.96
CA ALA A 30 -36.90 27.45 -13.12
C ALA A 30 -37.47 27.82 -11.75
N ALA A 31 -38.71 28.34 -11.71
CA ALA A 31 -39.41 28.64 -10.46
C ALA A 31 -39.65 27.36 -9.64
N GLY A 32 -40.12 26.29 -10.28
CA GLY A 32 -40.32 24.98 -9.64
C GLY A 32 -39.03 24.41 -9.07
N LEU A 33 -37.93 24.46 -9.85
CA LEU A 33 -36.61 24.02 -9.39
C LEU A 33 -36.12 24.86 -8.20
N THR A 34 -36.29 26.18 -8.26
CA THR A 34 -35.85 27.10 -7.19
C THR A 34 -36.66 26.89 -5.92
N LEU A 35 -37.97 26.73 -6.03
CA LEU A 35 -38.84 26.44 -4.89
C LEU A 35 -38.53 25.07 -4.28
N THR A 36 -38.27 24.07 -5.10
CA THR A 36 -37.87 22.74 -4.64
C THR A 36 -36.55 22.82 -3.89
N ALA A 37 -35.54 23.47 -4.49
CA ALA A 37 -34.24 23.67 -3.84
C ALA A 37 -34.37 24.47 -2.53
N PHE A 38 -35.22 25.50 -2.50
CA PHE A 38 -35.47 26.28 -1.29
C PHE A 38 -36.20 25.46 -0.21
N ALA A 39 -37.13 24.57 -0.58
CA ALA A 39 -37.79 23.68 0.36
C ALA A 39 -36.79 22.69 0.99
N PHE A 40 -35.90 22.10 0.20
CA PHE A 40 -34.80 21.28 0.72
C PHE A 40 -33.87 22.08 1.62
N LEU A 41 -33.50 23.30 1.21
CA LEU A 41 -32.66 24.17 2.02
C LEU A 41 -33.34 24.54 3.33
N LEU A 42 -34.65 24.82 3.34
CA LEU A 42 -35.41 25.13 4.54
C LEU A 42 -35.40 23.95 5.51
N VAL A 43 -35.68 22.73 5.03
CA VAL A 43 -35.65 21.51 5.85
C VAL A 43 -34.25 21.27 6.41
N TYR A 44 -33.22 21.38 5.57
CA TYR A 44 -31.82 21.21 5.97
C TYR A 44 -31.38 22.26 6.99
N THR A 45 -31.71 23.53 6.75
CA THR A 45 -31.37 24.65 7.63
C THR A 45 -32.11 24.53 8.96
N TYR A 46 -33.38 24.10 8.94
CA TYR A 46 -34.14 23.84 10.17
C TYR A 46 -33.51 22.72 10.98
N ALA A 47 -33.21 21.59 10.35
CA ALA A 47 -32.60 20.43 11.01
C ALA A 47 -31.25 20.78 11.67
N LEU A 48 -30.42 21.60 11.02
CA LEU A 48 -29.10 21.94 11.52
C LEU A 48 -29.07 23.10 12.51
N PHE A 49 -29.87 24.14 12.31
CA PHE A 49 -29.69 25.41 13.05
C PHE A 49 -30.81 25.68 14.06
N ALA A 50 -32.03 25.15 13.86
CA ALA A 50 -33.14 25.36 14.79
C ALA A 50 -32.92 24.79 16.20
N PRO A 51 -32.23 23.63 16.39
CA PRO A 51 -31.92 23.11 17.72
C PRO A 51 -30.99 24.02 18.55
N PHE A 52 -30.18 24.86 17.90
CA PHE A 52 -29.24 25.75 18.58
C PHE A 52 -29.88 27.08 18.96
N SER A 53 -30.58 27.74 18.02
CA SER A 53 -31.45 28.90 18.32
C SER A 53 -32.29 29.30 17.11
N GLY A 54 -33.43 29.96 17.37
CA GLY A 54 -34.24 30.57 16.31
C GLY A 54 -33.52 31.67 15.53
N LEU A 55 -32.58 32.38 16.16
CA LEU A 55 -31.77 33.41 15.51
C LEU A 55 -30.74 32.80 14.53
N ALA A 56 -30.05 31.72 14.93
CA ALA A 56 -29.12 31.01 14.05
C ALA A 56 -29.83 30.44 12.83
N PHE A 57 -31.01 29.84 13.02
CA PHE A 57 -31.87 29.39 11.93
C PHE A 57 -32.26 30.54 11.00
N ALA A 58 -32.75 31.66 11.54
CA ALA A 58 -33.15 32.82 10.73
C ALA A 58 -31.98 33.42 9.93
N LEU A 59 -30.80 33.55 10.55
CA LEU A 59 -29.59 34.05 9.87
C LEU A 59 -29.11 33.10 8.78
N ALA A 60 -29.09 31.79 9.04
CA ALA A 60 -28.68 30.79 8.06
C ALA A 60 -29.67 30.71 6.88
N LEU A 61 -30.98 30.82 7.15
CA LEU A 61 -32.03 30.81 6.13
C LEU A 61 -31.92 32.02 5.17
N LEU A 62 -31.33 33.13 5.62
CA LEU A 62 -31.04 34.30 4.79
C LEU A 62 -29.67 34.20 4.10
N ALA A 63 -28.63 33.76 4.81
CA ALA A 63 -27.26 33.74 4.31
C ALA A 63 -27.01 32.67 3.24
N LEU A 64 -27.54 31.45 3.42
CA LEU A 64 -27.27 30.33 2.51
C LEU A 64 -27.84 30.57 1.08
N PRO A 65 -29.08 31.07 0.89
CA PRO A 65 -29.56 31.44 -0.44
C PRO A 65 -28.74 32.56 -1.08
N LEU A 66 -28.30 33.55 -0.30
CA LEU A 66 -27.47 34.66 -0.80
C LEU A 66 -26.11 34.15 -1.28
N LEU A 67 -25.46 33.26 -0.51
CA LEU A 67 -24.20 32.64 -0.91
C LEU A 67 -24.37 31.77 -2.16
N ALA A 68 -25.45 30.99 -2.24
CA ALA A 68 -25.77 30.18 -3.43
C ALA A 68 -26.02 31.06 -4.66
N ALA A 69 -26.76 32.17 -4.51
CA ALA A 69 -27.02 33.13 -5.57
C ALA A 69 -25.73 33.83 -6.04
N LEU A 70 -24.86 34.21 -5.09
CA LEU A 70 -23.54 34.78 -5.40
C LEU A 70 -22.67 33.79 -6.16
N GLY A 71 -22.58 32.54 -5.68
CA GLY A 71 -21.83 31.48 -6.35
C GLY A 71 -22.34 31.19 -7.76
N GLY A 72 -23.66 31.09 -7.93
CA GLY A 72 -24.30 30.94 -9.24
C GLY A 72 -24.04 32.13 -10.16
N GLY A 73 -24.11 33.36 -9.63
CA GLY A 73 -23.79 34.58 -10.35
C GLY A 73 -22.34 34.63 -10.83
N LEU A 74 -21.39 34.29 -9.96
CA LEU A 74 -19.96 34.19 -10.30
C LEU A 74 -19.71 33.11 -11.35
N ALA A 75 -20.35 31.94 -11.25
CA ALA A 75 -20.25 30.88 -12.24
C ALA A 75 -20.80 31.33 -13.62
N LEU A 76 -21.94 32.03 -13.64
CA LEU A 76 -22.50 32.59 -14.87
C LEU A 76 -21.61 33.68 -15.46
N LEU A 77 -20.98 34.52 -14.65
CA LEU A 77 -20.00 35.52 -15.09
C LEU A 77 -18.76 34.85 -15.68
N ALA A 78 -18.24 33.81 -15.04
CA ALA A 78 -17.13 33.01 -15.56
C ALA A 78 -17.48 32.35 -16.90
N LEU A 79 -18.67 31.74 -17.01
CA LEU A 79 -19.17 31.17 -18.27
C LEU A 79 -19.38 32.23 -19.35
N ALA A 80 -19.90 33.40 -18.99
CA ALA A 80 -20.08 34.51 -19.92
C ALA A 80 -18.73 35.05 -20.42
N TRP A 81 -17.72 35.09 -19.55
CA TRP A 81 -16.36 35.47 -19.90
C TRP A 81 -15.68 34.42 -20.79
N LEU A 82 -15.80 33.12 -20.45
CA LEU A 82 -15.31 32.01 -21.27
C LEU A 82 -15.97 31.98 -22.65
N ARG A 83 -17.27 32.31 -22.76
CA ARG A 83 -17.97 32.42 -24.06
C ARG A 83 -17.39 33.50 -24.98
N ARG A 84 -16.62 34.47 -24.47
CA ARG A 84 -15.91 35.46 -25.29
C ARG A 84 -14.65 34.91 -25.94
N TRP A 85 -14.14 33.77 -25.45
CA TRP A 85 -12.96 33.14 -26.00
C TRP A 85 -13.29 32.40 -27.31
N PRO A 86 -12.32 32.23 -28.21
CA PRO A 86 -12.49 31.38 -29.39
C PRO A 86 -12.91 29.98 -28.98
N GLN A 87 -13.96 29.44 -29.61
CA GLN A 87 -14.49 28.10 -29.27
C GLN A 87 -13.43 27.00 -29.37
N VAL A 88 -12.51 27.12 -30.32
CA VAL A 88 -11.37 26.19 -30.48
C VAL A 88 -10.48 26.19 -29.23
N MET A 89 -10.29 27.34 -28.58
CA MET A 89 -9.49 27.44 -27.34
C MET A 89 -10.21 26.78 -26.17
N ILE A 90 -11.53 26.98 -26.06
CA ILE A 90 -12.33 26.31 -25.02
C ILE A 90 -12.22 24.78 -25.19
N TRP A 91 -12.36 24.29 -26.43
CA TRP A 91 -12.17 22.86 -26.73
C TRP A 91 -10.77 22.36 -26.38
N ALA A 92 -9.72 23.11 -26.73
CA ALA A 92 -8.35 22.74 -26.38
C ALA A 92 -8.14 22.65 -24.86
N LEU A 93 -8.66 23.62 -24.09
CA LEU A 93 -8.57 23.61 -22.63
C LEU A 93 -9.30 22.41 -22.01
N VAL A 94 -10.51 22.10 -22.49
CA VAL A 94 -11.27 20.93 -22.02
C VAL A 94 -10.53 19.63 -22.33
N VAL A 95 -10.01 19.48 -23.55
CA VAL A 95 -9.24 18.30 -23.96
C VAL A 95 -7.98 18.14 -23.11
N THR A 96 -7.22 19.22 -22.89
CA THR A 96 -6.05 19.22 -22.01
C THR A 96 -6.42 18.82 -20.58
N ALA A 97 -7.50 19.36 -20.03
CA ALA A 97 -7.97 19.03 -18.70
C ALA A 97 -8.38 17.55 -18.58
N VAL A 98 -9.04 16.99 -19.61
CA VAL A 98 -9.37 15.56 -19.66
C VAL A 98 -8.10 14.71 -19.72
N PHE A 99 -7.15 15.02 -20.61
CA PHE A 99 -5.91 14.25 -20.72
C PHE A 99 -5.09 14.28 -19.43
N LEU A 100 -4.89 15.45 -18.84
CA LEU A 100 -4.16 15.56 -17.57
C LEU A 100 -4.92 14.88 -16.44
N GLY A 101 -6.25 15.04 -16.40
CA GLY A 101 -7.12 14.37 -15.44
C GLY A 101 -7.01 12.85 -15.54
N THR A 102 -6.93 12.28 -16.75
CA THR A 102 -6.74 10.83 -16.96
C THR A 102 -5.33 10.37 -16.63
N THR A 103 -4.30 11.17 -16.95
CA THR A 103 -2.90 10.81 -16.71
C THR A 103 -2.55 10.79 -15.22
N PHE A 104 -3.14 11.71 -14.46
CA PHE A 104 -2.85 11.89 -13.03
C PHE A 104 -4.07 11.56 -12.15
N VAL A 105 -4.92 10.62 -12.57
CA VAL A 105 -6.03 10.10 -11.75
C VAL A 105 -5.51 9.68 -10.38
N GLY A 106 -6.25 10.05 -9.32
CA GLY A 106 -5.96 9.67 -7.94
C GLY A 106 -5.11 10.68 -7.15
N TYR A 107 -4.62 11.74 -7.80
CA TYR A 107 -3.97 12.87 -7.14
C TYR A 107 -4.96 13.93 -6.65
N ASP A 108 -4.52 14.77 -5.72
CA ASP A 108 -5.34 15.84 -5.16
C ASP A 108 -5.68 16.88 -6.24
N LEU A 109 -6.94 17.33 -6.20
CA LEU A 109 -7.47 18.29 -7.18
C LEU A 109 -6.64 19.60 -7.26
N PRO A 110 -6.09 20.15 -6.15
CA PRO A 110 -5.20 21.30 -6.23
C PRO A 110 -3.92 21.07 -7.04
N ALA A 111 -3.20 19.96 -6.83
CA ALA A 111 -2.01 19.65 -7.62
C ALA A 111 -2.36 19.48 -9.11
N LEU A 112 -3.44 18.75 -9.42
CA LEU A 112 -3.94 18.59 -10.79
C LEU A 112 -4.29 19.92 -11.45
N ALA A 113 -5.00 20.78 -10.74
CA ALA A 113 -5.34 22.11 -11.22
C ALA A 113 -4.09 22.96 -11.47
N THR A 114 -3.05 22.80 -10.63
CA THR A 114 -1.77 23.51 -10.75
C THR A 114 -1.01 23.05 -11.98
N ILE A 115 -0.89 21.74 -12.20
CA ILE A 115 -0.26 21.16 -13.39
C ILE A 115 -1.01 21.56 -14.65
N ALA A 116 -2.35 21.48 -14.63
CA ALA A 116 -3.19 21.86 -15.76
C ALA A 116 -3.09 23.36 -16.08
N ALA A 117 -3.08 24.21 -15.07
CA ALA A 117 -2.87 25.65 -15.24
C ALA A 117 -1.47 25.93 -15.80
N TRP A 118 -0.43 25.28 -15.29
CA TRP A 118 0.94 25.44 -15.77
C TRP A 118 1.08 25.03 -17.24
N VAL A 119 0.70 23.78 -17.57
CA VAL A 119 0.76 23.26 -18.94
C VAL A 119 -0.11 24.08 -19.89
N GLY A 120 -1.32 24.45 -19.45
CA GLY A 120 -2.24 25.28 -20.23
C GLY A 120 -1.67 26.66 -20.54
N VAL A 121 -1.21 27.40 -19.52
CA VAL A 121 -0.68 28.76 -19.68
C VAL A 121 0.61 28.76 -20.51
N MET A 122 1.57 27.89 -20.17
CA MET A 122 2.85 27.84 -20.87
C MET A 122 2.68 27.36 -22.32
N GLY A 123 1.81 26.36 -22.54
CA GLY A 123 1.43 25.90 -23.88
C GLY A 123 0.76 26.98 -24.72
N MET A 124 -0.15 27.77 -24.14
CA MET A 124 -0.78 28.89 -24.83
C MET A 124 0.23 29.97 -25.22
N LEU A 125 1.12 30.35 -24.32
CA LEU A 125 2.16 31.36 -24.57
C LEU A 125 3.15 30.91 -25.66
N ALA A 126 3.64 29.67 -25.56
CA ALA A 126 4.55 29.08 -26.54
C ALA A 126 3.87 28.96 -27.93
N GLY A 127 2.65 28.43 -27.97
CA GLY A 127 1.89 28.24 -29.19
C GLY A 127 1.53 29.57 -29.87
N ALA A 128 1.02 30.54 -29.12
CA ALA A 128 0.68 31.87 -29.64
C ALA A 128 1.90 32.58 -30.21
N GLY A 129 3.01 32.61 -29.46
CA GLY A 129 4.26 33.22 -29.92
C GLY A 129 4.80 32.57 -31.20
N THR A 130 4.76 31.24 -31.27
CA THR A 130 5.26 30.47 -32.42
C THR A 130 4.44 30.76 -33.67
N VAL A 131 3.11 30.79 -33.54
CA VAL A 131 2.20 31.08 -34.68
C VAL A 131 2.34 32.52 -35.16
N VAL A 132 2.47 33.50 -34.25
CA VAL A 132 2.68 34.91 -34.62
C VAL A 132 3.99 35.09 -35.38
N LEU A 133 5.07 34.42 -34.96
CA LEU A 133 6.35 34.48 -35.68
C LEU A 133 6.30 33.75 -37.03
N TRP A 134 5.59 32.63 -37.12
CA TRP A 134 5.60 31.79 -38.32
C TRP A 134 4.60 32.24 -39.40
N ARG A 135 3.42 32.69 -38.98
CA ARG A 135 2.28 33.01 -39.87
C ARG A 135 1.76 34.43 -39.69
N GLY A 136 2.13 35.10 -38.60
CA GLY A 136 1.69 36.45 -38.32
C GLY A 136 2.39 37.46 -39.22
N LYS A 137 1.76 38.60 -39.41
CA LYS A 137 2.36 39.73 -40.13
C LYS A 137 3.36 40.45 -39.22
N TRP A 138 4.37 39.73 -38.74
CA TRP A 138 5.36 40.22 -37.77
C TRP A 138 5.89 41.62 -38.10
N ARG A 139 6.17 41.89 -39.38
CA ARG A 139 6.69 43.19 -39.84
C ARG A 139 5.70 44.36 -39.74
N GLU A 140 4.40 44.08 -39.60
CA GLU A 140 3.31 45.08 -39.50
C GLU A 140 2.89 45.35 -38.04
N GLU A 141 3.41 44.59 -37.07
CA GLU A 141 3.07 44.73 -35.64
C GLU A 141 3.87 45.84 -34.94
N THR A 142 3.33 46.37 -33.83
CA THR A 142 4.03 47.40 -33.04
C THR A 142 5.15 46.81 -32.18
N ALA A 143 6.14 47.64 -31.79
CA ALA A 143 7.25 47.21 -30.92
C ALA A 143 6.79 46.61 -29.58
N VAL A 144 5.64 47.04 -29.07
CA VAL A 144 5.01 46.47 -27.87
C VAL A 144 4.53 45.04 -28.13
N HIS A 145 3.85 44.79 -29.25
CA HIS A 145 3.40 43.45 -29.63
C HIS A 145 4.58 42.52 -29.93
N HIS A 146 5.66 43.02 -30.51
CA HIS A 146 6.91 42.25 -30.67
C HIS A 146 7.47 41.80 -29.33
N THR A 147 7.58 42.74 -28.38
CA THR A 147 8.07 42.45 -27.03
C THR A 147 7.17 41.43 -26.33
N ILE A 148 5.85 41.61 -26.34
CA ILE A 148 4.89 40.67 -25.74
C ILE A 148 5.02 39.27 -26.36
N THR A 149 5.14 39.20 -27.69
CA THR A 149 5.26 37.92 -28.41
C THR A 149 6.56 37.19 -28.06
N LEU A 150 7.70 37.89 -28.07
CA LEU A 150 9.00 37.29 -27.76
C LEU A 150 9.10 36.88 -26.30
N VAL A 151 8.64 37.74 -25.37
CA VAL A 151 8.59 37.41 -23.94
C VAL A 151 7.65 36.25 -23.70
N GLY A 152 6.45 36.27 -24.28
CA GLY A 152 5.49 35.18 -24.17
C GLY A 152 6.05 33.86 -24.71
N LEU A 153 6.66 33.87 -25.89
CA LEU A 153 7.30 32.69 -26.47
C LEU A 153 8.41 32.14 -25.58
N LEU A 154 9.29 33.02 -25.09
CA LEU A 154 10.41 32.64 -24.23
C LEU A 154 9.92 32.08 -22.90
N VAL A 155 8.98 32.76 -22.24
CA VAL A 155 8.37 32.30 -20.99
C VAL A 155 7.63 30.98 -21.19
N GLY A 156 6.86 30.86 -22.28
CA GLY A 156 6.12 29.63 -22.60
C GLY A 156 7.04 28.43 -22.80
N TRP A 157 8.06 28.56 -23.65
CA TRP A 157 9.02 27.47 -23.89
C TRP A 157 9.90 27.19 -22.68
N ALA A 158 10.41 28.22 -21.99
CA ALA A 158 11.18 28.03 -20.76
C ALA A 158 10.34 27.35 -19.67
N GLY A 159 9.06 27.70 -19.53
CA GLY A 159 8.14 27.08 -18.59
C GLY A 159 7.80 25.63 -18.93
N LEU A 160 7.62 25.30 -20.22
CA LEU A 160 7.43 23.91 -20.67
C LEU A 160 8.70 23.07 -20.46
N LEU A 161 9.87 23.58 -20.86
CA LEU A 161 11.15 22.90 -20.65
C LEU A 161 11.48 22.75 -19.16
N GLY A 162 11.19 23.78 -18.36
CA GLY A 162 11.31 23.73 -16.91
C GLY A 162 10.36 22.70 -16.30
N GLY A 163 9.14 22.57 -16.82
CA GLY A 163 8.20 21.52 -16.42
C GLY A 163 8.70 20.10 -16.76
N VAL A 164 9.31 19.91 -17.94
CA VAL A 164 9.96 18.63 -18.30
C VAL A 164 11.15 18.36 -17.38
N ALA A 165 12.02 19.35 -17.15
CA ALA A 165 13.15 19.22 -16.24
C ALA A 165 12.69 18.87 -14.82
N TRP A 166 11.59 19.47 -14.35
CA TRP A 166 10.98 19.15 -13.07
C TRP A 166 10.43 17.73 -13.02
N LEU A 167 9.74 17.24 -14.07
CA LEU A 167 9.27 15.86 -14.14
C LEU A 167 10.42 14.82 -14.18
N LEU A 168 11.60 15.22 -14.66
CA LEU A 168 12.79 14.36 -14.69
C LEU A 168 13.65 14.49 -13.43
N TRP A 169 13.36 15.46 -12.56
CA TRP A 169 14.10 15.66 -11.32
C TRP A 169 13.61 14.66 -10.26
N PRO A 170 14.50 13.84 -9.66
CA PRO A 170 14.09 12.84 -8.68
C PRO A 170 13.55 13.44 -7.36
N GLY A 171 13.66 14.75 -7.17
CA GLY A 171 13.23 15.46 -5.97
C GLY A 171 14.38 15.83 -5.03
N PRO A 172 14.09 16.67 -4.01
CA PRO A 172 15.10 17.18 -3.10
C PRO A 172 15.44 16.16 -1.99
N PRO A 173 16.68 16.16 -1.46
CA PRO A 173 16.97 15.45 -0.22
C PRO A 173 16.21 16.11 0.94
N LEU A 174 15.59 15.30 1.79
CA LEU A 174 14.96 15.75 3.03
C LEU A 174 15.88 15.45 4.23
N PRO A 175 15.83 16.27 5.30
CA PRO A 175 16.55 15.97 6.51
C PRO A 175 16.14 14.60 7.06
N MET A 176 17.15 13.82 7.48
CA MET A 176 16.91 12.52 8.10
C MET A 176 16.18 12.70 9.44
N LEU A 177 15.22 11.82 9.73
CA LEU A 177 14.52 11.83 11.01
C LEU A 177 15.45 11.35 12.12
N ALA A 178 15.48 12.07 13.24
CA ALA A 178 16.13 11.58 14.46
C ALA A 178 15.22 10.52 15.10
N ILE A 179 15.66 9.26 15.11
CA ILE A 179 14.94 8.16 15.75
C ILE A 179 15.58 7.90 17.11
N ALA A 180 14.92 8.36 18.18
CA ALA A 180 15.42 8.21 19.55
C ALA A 180 15.71 6.73 19.91
N ALA A 181 14.89 5.80 19.43
CA ALA A 181 15.09 4.36 19.64
C ALA A 181 16.44 3.85 19.09
N GLN A 182 16.98 4.47 18.04
CA GLN A 182 18.29 4.10 17.50
C GLN A 182 19.45 4.75 18.25
N GLN A 183 19.21 5.86 18.95
CA GLN A 183 20.20 6.62 19.70
C GLN A 183 20.35 6.16 21.17
N GLY A 184 19.66 5.09 21.56
CA GLY A 184 19.76 4.50 22.90
C GLY A 184 21.16 3.98 23.24
N GLY A 185 21.32 3.44 24.45
CA GLY A 185 22.58 2.89 24.93
C GLY A 185 23.20 1.80 24.03
N PRO A 186 24.49 1.47 24.24
CA PRO A 186 25.20 0.49 23.41
C PRO A 186 24.52 -0.87 23.48
N VAL A 187 24.41 -1.53 22.32
CA VAL A 187 23.84 -2.87 22.18
C VAL A 187 24.97 -3.85 21.87
N SER A 188 24.90 -5.05 22.42
CA SER A 188 25.87 -6.11 22.10
C SER A 188 25.57 -6.65 20.69
N PRO A 189 26.56 -6.65 19.76
CA PRO A 189 26.37 -7.25 18.45
C PRO A 189 26.10 -8.75 18.54
N LEU A 190 25.33 -9.28 17.59
CA LEU A 190 25.14 -10.71 17.43
C LEU A 190 26.46 -11.39 17.01
N ASP A 191 26.89 -12.37 17.80
CA ASP A 191 28.02 -13.25 17.47
C ASP A 191 27.52 -14.48 16.68
N LEU A 192 26.93 -14.21 15.52
CA LEU A 192 26.43 -15.21 14.58
C LEU A 192 26.95 -14.91 13.17
N PRO A 193 26.98 -15.90 12.27
CA PRO A 193 27.23 -15.64 10.86
C PRO A 193 26.19 -14.67 10.28
N ASP A 194 26.62 -13.75 9.43
CA ASP A 194 25.72 -12.89 8.68
C ASP A 194 24.77 -13.75 7.81
N PRO A 195 23.45 -13.69 8.05
CA PRO A 195 22.48 -14.53 7.37
C PRO A 195 22.28 -14.14 5.89
N SER A 196 22.74 -12.95 5.48
CA SER A 196 22.73 -12.51 4.08
C SER A 196 23.89 -13.04 3.25
N GLN A 197 24.87 -13.69 3.87
CA GLN A 197 25.96 -14.33 3.15
C GLN A 197 25.53 -15.70 2.61
N PRO A 198 26.04 -16.11 1.44
CA PRO A 198 25.80 -17.45 0.91
C PRO A 198 26.15 -18.55 1.92
N GLY A 199 25.31 -19.57 1.97
CA GLY A 199 25.53 -20.75 2.80
C GLY A 199 26.48 -21.78 2.16
N PRO A 200 26.61 -22.97 2.78
CA PRO A 200 27.58 -23.97 2.36
C PRO A 200 27.18 -24.78 1.12
N TYR A 201 25.92 -24.69 0.67
CA TYR A 201 25.43 -25.48 -0.45
C TYR A 201 25.63 -24.76 -1.78
N ALA A 202 26.03 -25.50 -2.81
CA ALA A 202 25.87 -25.04 -4.19
C ALA A 202 24.37 -24.97 -4.52
N VAL A 203 23.99 -24.01 -5.37
CA VAL A 203 22.58 -23.80 -5.76
C VAL A 203 22.33 -24.44 -7.12
N LEU A 204 21.28 -25.25 -7.17
CA LEU A 204 20.71 -25.77 -8.41
C LEU A 204 19.40 -25.04 -8.71
N THR A 205 19.06 -24.95 -9.99
CA THR A 205 17.81 -24.32 -10.44
C THR A 205 17.05 -25.25 -11.38
N LEU A 206 15.72 -25.10 -11.38
CA LEU A 206 14.84 -25.68 -12.39
C LEU A 206 13.54 -24.89 -12.46
N THR A 207 12.76 -25.10 -13.51
CA THR A 207 11.39 -24.59 -13.63
C THR A 207 10.39 -25.71 -13.80
N TYR A 208 9.15 -25.46 -13.39
CA TYR A 208 8.04 -26.36 -13.64
C TYR A 208 6.83 -25.61 -14.16
N GLY A 209 6.07 -26.22 -15.07
CA GLY A 209 4.91 -25.59 -15.68
C GLY A 209 4.08 -26.52 -16.56
N GLY A 210 3.02 -25.96 -17.16
CA GLY A 210 2.04 -26.71 -17.97
C GLY A 210 2.59 -27.32 -19.26
N GLY A 211 3.72 -26.82 -19.77
CA GLY A 211 4.32 -27.30 -21.02
C GLY A 211 3.84 -26.58 -22.28
N ASP A 212 2.87 -25.67 -22.14
CA ASP A 212 2.18 -24.98 -23.23
C ASP A 212 2.04 -23.45 -23.02
N ASP A 213 2.82 -22.86 -22.10
CA ASP A 213 2.84 -21.40 -21.89
C ASP A 213 3.22 -20.66 -23.19
N HIS A 214 2.34 -19.76 -23.64
CA HIS A 214 2.46 -19.05 -24.91
C HIS A 214 3.56 -17.99 -24.93
N HIS A 215 3.96 -17.47 -23.77
CA HIS A 215 4.87 -16.33 -23.67
C HIS A 215 6.19 -16.64 -23.01
N ARG A 216 6.26 -17.73 -22.23
CA ARG A 216 7.40 -18.05 -21.38
C ARG A 216 7.84 -19.50 -21.59
N PRO A 217 8.83 -19.72 -22.48
CA PRO A 217 9.34 -21.05 -22.81
C PRO A 217 9.70 -21.89 -21.59
N GLU A 218 10.23 -21.28 -20.53
CA GLU A 218 10.63 -21.94 -19.29
C GLU A 218 9.47 -22.59 -18.51
N PHE A 219 8.22 -22.21 -18.79
CA PHE A 219 7.02 -22.88 -18.27
C PHE A 219 6.26 -23.64 -19.36
N GLY A 220 6.68 -23.44 -20.61
CA GLY A 220 6.22 -24.14 -21.80
C GLY A 220 7.18 -25.27 -22.20
N ALA A 221 7.65 -25.24 -23.43
CA ALA A 221 8.45 -26.31 -24.03
C ALA A 221 9.82 -26.57 -23.34
N GLU A 222 10.33 -25.63 -22.53
CA GLU A 222 11.60 -25.74 -21.81
C GLU A 222 11.43 -26.06 -20.32
N ALA A 223 10.21 -26.32 -19.84
CA ALA A 223 9.97 -26.68 -18.45
C ALA A 223 10.67 -28.01 -18.08
N ASP A 224 11.45 -28.00 -16.98
CA ASP A 224 12.15 -29.19 -16.49
C ASP A 224 11.18 -30.24 -15.93
N LEU A 225 10.10 -29.78 -15.29
CA LEU A 225 9.02 -30.63 -14.77
C LEU A 225 7.66 -30.17 -15.32
N LEU A 226 6.89 -31.11 -15.85
CA LEU A 226 5.54 -30.84 -16.34
C LEU A 226 4.51 -30.97 -15.20
N THR A 227 3.56 -30.04 -15.17
CA THR A 227 2.44 -30.03 -14.22
C THR A 227 1.10 -30.05 -14.93
N THR A 228 0.06 -30.47 -14.22
CA THR A 228 -1.32 -30.32 -14.71
C THR A 228 -1.92 -29.02 -14.18
N SER A 229 -2.91 -28.47 -14.88
CA SER A 229 -3.66 -27.30 -14.43
C SER A 229 -4.65 -27.63 -13.30
N VAL A 230 -5.15 -26.58 -12.64
CA VAL A 230 -6.19 -26.63 -11.61
C VAL A 230 -7.35 -25.71 -11.96
N ASN A 231 -8.55 -26.05 -11.48
CA ASN A 231 -9.75 -25.27 -11.75
C ASN A 231 -9.93 -24.15 -10.71
N GLY A 232 -9.65 -22.91 -11.13
CA GLY A 232 -9.75 -21.70 -10.31
C GLY A 232 -11.06 -20.93 -10.42
N ASP A 233 -12.03 -21.39 -11.23
CA ASP A 233 -13.36 -20.76 -11.41
C ASP A 233 -14.07 -20.41 -10.09
N PRO A 234 -14.01 -21.23 -9.02
CA PRO A 234 -14.66 -20.88 -7.76
C PRO A 234 -14.05 -19.69 -7.02
N PHE A 235 -12.80 -19.32 -7.35
CA PHE A 235 -12.04 -18.33 -6.60
C PHE A 235 -11.96 -17.00 -7.33
N VAL A 236 -11.90 -17.00 -8.67
CA VAL A 236 -11.73 -15.77 -9.44
C VAL A 236 -13.03 -15.32 -10.10
N SER A 237 -13.23 -14.01 -10.19
CA SER A 237 -14.35 -13.41 -10.92
C SER A 237 -13.89 -12.32 -11.88
N GLY A 238 -14.60 -12.19 -13.01
CA GLY A 238 -14.26 -11.17 -14.01
C GLY A 238 -13.12 -11.55 -14.94
N TRP A 239 -12.81 -12.84 -15.08
CA TRP A 239 -11.94 -13.34 -16.14
C TRP A 239 -12.55 -13.05 -17.52
N THR A 240 -11.76 -12.48 -18.44
CA THR A 240 -12.26 -12.02 -19.75
C THR A 240 -11.70 -12.84 -20.91
N ASP A 241 -12.44 -12.90 -22.03
CA ASP A 241 -11.95 -13.54 -23.26
C ASP A 241 -10.61 -12.96 -23.75
N LEU A 242 -10.35 -11.66 -23.48
CA LEU A 242 -9.09 -11.03 -23.83
C LEU A 242 -7.94 -11.61 -23.00
N ARG A 243 -8.17 -11.84 -21.70
CA ARG A 243 -7.21 -12.50 -20.80
C ARG A 243 -6.96 -13.94 -21.24
N THR A 244 -8.01 -14.70 -21.56
CA THR A 244 -7.89 -16.07 -22.10
C THR A 244 -7.09 -16.11 -23.40
N ARG A 245 -7.36 -15.19 -24.34
CA ARG A 245 -6.60 -15.12 -25.60
C ARG A 245 -5.14 -14.74 -25.41
N TYR A 246 -4.85 -13.88 -24.43
CA TYR A 246 -3.48 -13.53 -24.11
C TYR A 246 -2.76 -14.77 -23.56
N TRP A 247 -3.24 -15.36 -22.48
CA TRP A 247 -2.54 -16.44 -21.78
C TRP A 247 -2.60 -17.81 -22.46
N GLY A 248 -3.64 -18.09 -23.25
CA GLY A 248 -3.88 -19.39 -23.86
C GLY A 248 -4.77 -20.33 -23.04
N PHE A 249 -5.09 -19.97 -21.79
CA PHE A 249 -5.94 -20.74 -20.88
C PHE A 249 -6.98 -19.86 -20.18
N GLY A 250 -8.06 -20.49 -19.69
CA GLY A 250 -9.12 -19.85 -18.92
C GLY A 250 -9.00 -20.07 -17.41
N GLU A 251 -9.92 -19.49 -16.64
CA GLU A 251 -10.02 -19.61 -15.18
C GLU A 251 -10.19 -21.08 -14.70
N THR A 252 -10.65 -21.98 -15.55
CA THR A 252 -10.83 -23.41 -15.24
C THR A 252 -9.57 -24.26 -15.46
N GLU A 253 -8.52 -23.69 -16.06
CA GLU A 253 -7.29 -24.38 -16.44
C GLU A 253 -6.06 -23.57 -15.99
N MET A 254 -6.08 -23.03 -14.76
CA MET A 254 -4.96 -22.25 -14.24
C MET A 254 -3.70 -23.14 -14.11
N PRO A 255 -2.55 -22.73 -14.68
CA PRO A 255 -1.33 -23.50 -14.62
C PRO A 255 -0.70 -23.40 -13.22
N ARG A 256 0.06 -24.44 -12.85
CA ARG A 256 0.91 -24.43 -11.66
C ARG A 256 2.35 -24.26 -12.11
N ASN A 257 2.76 -23.00 -12.26
CA ASN A 257 4.06 -22.60 -12.74
C ASN A 257 4.96 -22.12 -11.59
N GLY A 258 6.25 -22.45 -11.61
CA GLY A 258 7.18 -21.92 -10.61
C GLY A 258 8.65 -22.10 -10.96
N ARG A 259 9.46 -21.15 -10.49
CA ARG A 259 10.93 -21.20 -10.57
C ARG A 259 11.48 -21.67 -9.24
N VAL A 260 12.43 -22.60 -9.29
CA VAL A 260 12.97 -23.25 -8.10
C VAL A 260 14.46 -23.00 -8.01
N TRP A 261 14.91 -22.61 -6.82
CA TRP A 261 16.29 -22.63 -6.38
C TRP A 261 16.38 -23.59 -5.21
N TYR A 262 17.29 -24.56 -5.27
CA TYR A 262 17.39 -25.59 -4.24
C TYR A 262 18.83 -26.02 -3.98
N PRO A 263 19.13 -26.57 -2.79
CA PRO A 263 20.49 -26.90 -2.42
C PRO A 263 20.94 -28.18 -3.13
N ASP A 264 22.20 -28.20 -3.61
CA ASP A 264 22.87 -29.44 -4.02
C ASP A 264 23.25 -30.25 -2.78
N GLY A 265 22.30 -31.06 -2.31
CA GLY A 265 22.46 -31.90 -1.14
C GLY A 265 21.35 -32.95 -1.03
N SER A 266 21.50 -33.86 -0.07
CA SER A 266 20.56 -34.99 0.11
C SER A 266 19.23 -34.59 0.75
N GLY A 267 19.14 -33.43 1.40
CA GLY A 267 17.97 -33.02 2.17
C GLY A 267 17.68 -33.94 3.37
N PRO A 268 16.45 -33.93 3.90
CA PRO A 268 15.35 -33.07 3.45
C PRO A 268 15.59 -31.60 3.84
N PHE A 269 15.09 -30.68 3.01
CA PHE A 269 15.23 -29.23 3.20
C PHE A 269 13.86 -28.57 3.42
N PRO A 270 13.73 -27.53 4.27
CA PRO A 270 12.48 -26.80 4.42
C PRO A 270 12.02 -26.18 3.10
N LEU A 271 10.71 -26.12 2.87
CA LEU A 271 10.10 -25.62 1.63
C LEU A 271 9.56 -24.21 1.80
N LEU A 272 9.96 -23.31 0.90
CA LEU A 272 9.55 -21.92 0.86
C LEU A 272 8.81 -21.64 -0.44
N LEU A 273 7.56 -21.16 -0.38
CA LEU A 273 6.86 -20.64 -1.56
C LEU A 273 6.72 -19.13 -1.46
N MET A 274 7.18 -18.42 -2.49
CA MET A 274 7.10 -16.98 -2.65
C MET A 274 6.08 -16.64 -3.73
N VAL A 275 5.20 -15.67 -3.45
CA VAL A 275 4.24 -15.15 -4.41
C VAL A 275 4.36 -13.63 -4.57
N HIS A 276 4.35 -13.17 -5.82
CA HIS A 276 4.47 -11.75 -6.14
C HIS A 276 3.12 -11.01 -5.97
N GLY A 277 3.20 -9.67 -5.97
CA GLY A 277 2.05 -8.80 -5.92
C GLY A 277 1.40 -8.53 -7.27
N ASN A 278 0.37 -7.69 -7.26
CA ASN A 278 -0.26 -7.24 -8.50
C ASN A 278 0.65 -6.28 -9.27
N HIS A 279 1.01 -6.65 -10.49
CA HIS A 279 1.67 -5.79 -11.46
C HIS A 279 0.83 -5.68 -12.75
N ASP A 280 1.38 -5.23 -13.86
CA ASP A 280 0.79 -5.50 -15.19
C ASP A 280 0.98 -6.99 -15.53
N MET A 281 -0.06 -7.66 -16.02
CA MET A 281 0.02 -9.10 -16.34
C MET A 281 1.03 -9.45 -17.44
N ALA A 282 1.43 -8.49 -18.28
CA ALA A 282 2.43 -8.68 -19.33
C ALA A 282 3.86 -8.38 -18.87
N ASP A 283 4.06 -7.94 -17.62
CA ASP A 283 5.36 -7.65 -17.03
C ASP A 283 5.61 -8.57 -15.83
N TYR A 284 6.37 -9.64 -16.09
CA TYR A 284 6.43 -10.83 -15.24
C TYR A 284 7.22 -10.59 -13.95
N SER A 285 6.56 -10.83 -12.82
CA SER A 285 7.08 -10.47 -11.51
C SER A 285 7.80 -11.62 -10.77
N ASP A 286 7.55 -12.87 -11.17
CA ASP A 286 8.06 -14.09 -10.51
C ASP A 286 9.60 -14.20 -10.54
N GLY A 287 10.25 -13.68 -11.58
CA GLY A 287 11.71 -13.72 -11.70
C GLY A 287 12.47 -12.77 -10.76
N GLY A 288 11.79 -11.73 -10.24
CA GLY A 288 12.46 -10.64 -9.50
C GLY A 288 12.93 -10.97 -8.08
N TYR A 289 12.72 -12.20 -7.60
CA TYR A 289 13.17 -12.68 -6.30
C TYR A 289 14.35 -13.66 -6.39
N ALA A 290 15.01 -13.75 -7.55
CA ALA A 290 16.14 -14.65 -7.76
C ALA A 290 17.24 -14.50 -6.70
N TYR A 291 17.54 -13.26 -6.27
CA TYR A 291 18.54 -13.01 -5.21
C TYR A 291 18.18 -13.68 -3.88
N LEU A 292 16.89 -13.71 -3.49
CA LEU A 292 16.42 -14.44 -2.32
C LEU A 292 16.46 -15.95 -2.57
N GLY A 293 16.09 -16.39 -3.77
CA GLY A 293 16.14 -17.81 -4.16
C GLY A 293 17.55 -18.39 -4.06
N GLU A 294 18.54 -17.70 -4.65
CA GLU A 294 19.95 -18.08 -4.58
C GLU A 294 20.48 -18.07 -3.15
N LEU A 295 20.22 -16.99 -2.40
CA LEU A 295 20.63 -16.90 -1.00
C LEU A 295 20.05 -18.04 -0.16
N LEU A 296 18.74 -18.20 -0.14
CA LEU A 296 18.07 -19.17 0.72
C LEU A 296 18.39 -20.60 0.28
N ALA A 297 18.51 -20.88 -1.01
CA ALA A 297 18.96 -22.19 -1.49
C ALA A 297 20.38 -22.53 -1.04
N SER A 298 21.31 -21.58 -1.13
CA SER A 298 22.69 -21.81 -0.65
C SER A 298 22.75 -22.10 0.85
N ARG A 299 21.74 -21.64 1.61
CA ARG A 299 21.60 -21.83 3.05
C ARG A 299 20.78 -23.07 3.45
N GLY A 300 20.39 -23.90 2.49
CA GLY A 300 19.72 -25.17 2.78
C GLY A 300 18.18 -25.10 2.77
N PHE A 301 17.59 -24.15 2.05
CA PHE A 301 16.15 -24.07 1.82
C PHE A 301 15.80 -24.46 0.37
N ILE A 302 14.62 -25.04 0.13
CA ILE A 302 14.07 -25.10 -1.23
C ILE A 302 13.20 -23.85 -1.41
N PHE A 303 13.60 -22.94 -2.30
CA PHE A 303 12.86 -21.72 -2.58
C PHE A 303 12.15 -21.80 -3.93
N VAL A 304 10.86 -21.49 -3.92
CA VAL A 304 9.99 -21.54 -5.09
C VAL A 304 9.35 -20.18 -5.30
N SER A 305 9.68 -19.50 -6.40
CA SER A 305 8.92 -18.31 -6.82
C SER A 305 7.77 -18.76 -7.72
N VAL A 306 6.55 -18.66 -7.20
CA VAL A 306 5.32 -19.08 -7.88
C VAL A 306 4.89 -18.00 -8.87
N ASP A 307 4.55 -18.43 -10.08
CA ASP A 307 4.00 -17.55 -11.09
C ASP A 307 2.49 -17.42 -10.94
N GLU A 308 2.04 -16.19 -10.77
CA GLU A 308 0.63 -15.83 -10.75
C GLU A 308 0.38 -14.55 -11.57
N ASN A 309 1.20 -14.28 -12.58
CA ASN A 309 1.07 -13.09 -13.42
C ASN A 309 -0.28 -13.06 -14.15
N PHE A 310 -0.89 -14.23 -14.38
CA PHE A 310 -2.23 -14.33 -14.94
C PHE A 310 -3.35 -13.84 -14.02
N LEU A 311 -3.08 -13.60 -12.73
CA LEU A 311 -3.96 -12.95 -11.76
C LEU A 311 -3.67 -11.45 -11.57
N ASN A 312 -2.71 -10.89 -12.32
CA ASN A 312 -2.39 -9.46 -12.29
C ASN A 312 -3.39 -8.62 -13.10
N SER A 313 -3.43 -7.32 -12.81
CA SER A 313 -4.27 -6.35 -13.53
C SER A 313 -3.78 -6.14 -14.96
N SER A 314 -4.69 -5.73 -15.85
CA SER A 314 -4.40 -5.36 -17.23
C SER A 314 -5.21 -4.15 -17.66
N ALA A 315 -4.54 -3.11 -18.13
CA ALA A 315 -5.22 -1.96 -18.70
C ALA A 315 -6.08 -2.33 -19.92
N VAL A 316 -5.66 -3.33 -20.71
CA VAL A 316 -6.38 -3.77 -21.90
C VAL A 316 -7.46 -4.78 -21.52
N ALA A 317 -7.12 -5.84 -20.79
CA ALA A 317 -8.06 -6.93 -20.52
C ALA A 317 -9.13 -6.57 -19.48
N ASP A 318 -8.85 -5.68 -18.52
CA ASP A 318 -9.76 -5.37 -17.41
C ASP A 318 -10.46 -4.00 -17.55
N TRP A 319 -9.89 -3.04 -18.29
CA TRP A 319 -10.49 -1.70 -18.46
C TRP A 319 -11.29 -1.55 -19.76
N LEU A 320 -10.87 -2.22 -20.84
CA LEU A 320 -11.64 -2.31 -22.09
C LEU A 320 -12.55 -3.55 -22.12
N GLY A 321 -12.24 -4.58 -21.32
CA GLY A 321 -13.13 -5.69 -21.05
C GLY A 321 -14.26 -5.25 -20.14
N GLU A 322 -15.50 -5.68 -20.42
CA GLU A 322 -16.71 -5.25 -19.70
C GLU A 322 -16.72 -5.57 -18.19
N LYS A 323 -15.72 -6.32 -17.71
CA LYS A 323 -15.54 -6.78 -16.32
C LYS A 323 -14.09 -6.60 -15.87
N ARG A 324 -13.91 -6.21 -14.61
CA ARG A 324 -12.60 -6.14 -13.93
C ARG A 324 -12.35 -7.43 -13.16
N LEU A 325 -11.13 -7.94 -13.20
CA LEU A 325 -10.70 -9.05 -12.36
C LEU A 325 -10.91 -8.71 -10.87
N SER A 326 -11.50 -9.65 -10.13
CA SER A 326 -11.83 -9.55 -8.70
C SER A 326 -11.73 -10.93 -8.05
N SER A 327 -11.64 -10.97 -6.72
CA SER A 327 -11.38 -12.21 -5.97
C SER A 327 -10.12 -12.91 -6.49
N GLU A 328 -9.06 -12.15 -6.66
CA GLU A 328 -7.77 -12.70 -7.03
C GLU A 328 -7.00 -13.16 -5.79
N ASN A 329 -7.05 -12.46 -4.64
CA ASN A 329 -6.18 -12.72 -3.50
C ASN A 329 -6.49 -14.04 -2.79
N ASP A 330 -7.75 -14.47 -2.79
CA ASP A 330 -8.14 -15.82 -2.40
C ASP A 330 -7.76 -16.87 -3.44
N ALA A 331 -7.85 -16.57 -4.74
CA ALA A 331 -7.31 -17.44 -5.78
C ALA A 331 -5.80 -17.63 -5.65
N ARG A 332 -5.03 -16.58 -5.38
CA ARG A 332 -3.59 -16.61 -5.10
C ARG A 332 -3.27 -17.47 -3.88
N GLY A 333 -3.98 -17.21 -2.77
CA GLY A 333 -3.79 -17.97 -1.53
C GLY A 333 -4.14 -19.46 -1.70
N TRP A 334 -5.22 -19.77 -2.40
CA TRP A 334 -5.61 -21.14 -2.74
C TRP A 334 -4.58 -21.82 -3.65
N LEU A 335 -4.08 -21.13 -4.68
CA LEU A 335 -3.14 -21.69 -5.64
C LEU A 335 -1.81 -22.08 -4.96
N LEU A 336 -1.33 -21.29 -3.99
CA LEU A 336 -0.18 -21.69 -3.15
C LEU A 336 -0.38 -23.04 -2.46
N LEU A 337 -1.59 -23.34 -1.98
CA LEU A 337 -1.90 -24.63 -1.36
C LEU A 337 -1.96 -25.77 -2.39
N GLU A 338 -2.38 -25.48 -3.63
CA GLU A 338 -2.27 -26.42 -4.76
C GLU A 338 -0.81 -26.71 -5.15
N HIS A 339 0.08 -25.73 -5.03
CA HIS A 339 1.52 -25.94 -5.17
C HIS A 339 2.08 -26.80 -4.04
N LEU A 340 1.70 -26.57 -2.78
CA LEU A 340 2.11 -27.44 -1.68
C LEU A 340 1.66 -28.90 -1.87
N ARG A 341 0.46 -29.10 -2.42
CA ARG A 341 -0.03 -30.44 -2.80
C ARG A 341 0.87 -31.08 -3.86
N LEU A 342 1.22 -30.34 -4.91
CA LEU A 342 2.14 -30.81 -5.95
C LEU A 342 3.51 -31.20 -5.36
N TRP A 343 4.07 -30.37 -4.48
CA TRP A 343 5.35 -30.64 -3.82
C TRP A 343 5.30 -31.86 -2.91
N ARG A 344 4.19 -32.09 -2.20
CA ARG A 344 3.99 -33.31 -1.41
C ARG A 344 3.99 -34.55 -2.30
N ASP A 345 3.29 -34.49 -3.43
CA ASP A 345 3.18 -35.62 -4.35
C ASP A 345 4.54 -35.93 -5.00
N TRP A 346 5.31 -34.90 -5.39
CA TRP A 346 6.70 -35.04 -5.85
C TRP A 346 7.65 -35.61 -4.80
N ASN A 347 7.53 -35.18 -3.54
CA ASN A 347 8.33 -35.72 -2.45
C ASN A 347 8.07 -37.22 -2.20
N GLY A 348 6.90 -37.73 -2.63
CA GLY A 348 6.50 -39.14 -2.54
C GLY A 348 6.76 -39.99 -3.78
N ASP A 349 7.13 -39.38 -4.92
CA ASP A 349 7.35 -40.08 -6.19
C ASP A 349 8.83 -40.37 -6.43
N ALA A 350 9.22 -41.65 -6.46
CA ALA A 350 10.59 -42.08 -6.68
C ALA A 350 11.17 -41.69 -8.05
N GLY A 351 10.32 -41.32 -9.02
CA GLY A 351 10.74 -40.80 -10.32
C GLY A 351 11.04 -39.30 -10.33
N ASN A 352 10.72 -38.57 -9.27
CA ASN A 352 10.87 -37.12 -9.21
C ASN A 352 12.23 -36.71 -8.59
N PRO A 353 12.87 -35.61 -9.08
CA PRO A 353 14.12 -35.10 -8.50
C PRO A 353 14.05 -34.75 -7.00
N PHE A 354 12.85 -34.43 -6.51
CA PHE A 354 12.61 -34.04 -5.11
C PHE A 354 12.15 -35.20 -4.22
N TYR A 355 12.19 -36.45 -4.70
CA TYR A 355 11.84 -37.61 -3.89
C TYR A 355 12.58 -37.64 -2.56
N GLN A 356 11.83 -37.60 -1.45
CA GLN A 356 12.35 -37.58 -0.08
C GLN A 356 13.32 -36.43 0.26
N ARG A 357 13.35 -35.36 -0.56
CA ARG A 357 14.23 -34.20 -0.36
C ARG A 357 13.54 -33.00 0.28
N VAL A 358 12.22 -33.05 0.49
CA VAL A 358 11.43 -31.92 0.99
C VAL A 358 10.99 -32.18 2.42
N ASP A 359 11.31 -31.28 3.34
CA ASP A 359 10.81 -31.30 4.71
C ASP A 359 9.44 -30.63 4.80
N LEU A 360 8.39 -31.43 4.58
CA LEU A 360 7.00 -30.97 4.67
C LEU A 360 6.56 -30.62 6.11
N ASN A 361 7.41 -30.82 7.12
CA ASN A 361 7.15 -30.36 8.48
C ASN A 361 7.62 -28.92 8.74
N ASN A 362 8.40 -28.34 7.83
CA ASN A 362 8.93 -26.99 7.95
C ASN A 362 8.68 -26.24 6.65
N ILE A 363 7.47 -25.67 6.54
CA ILE A 363 7.03 -24.89 5.39
C ILE A 363 6.96 -23.41 5.77
N ALA A 364 7.42 -22.52 4.89
CA ALA A 364 7.09 -21.10 4.96
C ALA A 364 6.43 -20.59 3.68
N LEU A 365 5.54 -19.61 3.87
CA LEU A 365 4.93 -18.86 2.78
C LEU A 365 5.41 -17.42 2.81
N LEU A 366 5.92 -16.93 1.69
CA LEU A 366 6.42 -15.58 1.52
C LEU A 366 5.57 -14.87 0.46
N GLY A 367 5.27 -13.59 0.66
CA GLY A 367 4.43 -12.86 -0.28
C GLY A 367 4.72 -11.37 -0.29
N HIS A 368 4.65 -10.74 -1.46
CA HIS A 368 4.83 -9.29 -1.63
C HIS A 368 3.52 -8.62 -2.04
N SER A 369 3.15 -7.49 -1.42
CA SER A 369 1.98 -6.69 -1.79
C SER A 369 0.68 -7.50 -1.69
N ARG A 370 -0.06 -7.67 -2.79
CA ARG A 370 -1.20 -8.61 -2.86
C ARG A 370 -0.83 -10.05 -2.55
N GLY A 371 0.37 -10.48 -2.95
CA GLY A 371 0.94 -11.77 -2.56
C GLY A 371 1.16 -11.87 -1.04
N GLY A 372 1.48 -10.76 -0.38
CA GLY A 372 1.64 -10.69 1.08
C GLY A 372 0.32 -10.87 1.85
N GLU A 373 -0.80 -10.42 1.28
CA GLU A 373 -2.15 -10.78 1.79
C GLU A 373 -2.45 -12.25 1.48
N ALA A 374 -2.15 -12.71 0.26
CA ALA A 374 -2.42 -14.06 -0.21
C ALA A 374 -1.78 -15.15 0.66
N VAL A 375 -0.55 -14.95 1.17
CA VAL A 375 0.08 -15.93 2.08
C VAL A 375 -0.59 -16.03 3.44
N ALA A 376 -1.16 -14.94 3.95
CA ALA A 376 -1.98 -15.00 5.17
C ALA A 376 -3.30 -15.72 4.89
N VAL A 377 -3.92 -15.49 3.73
CA VAL A 377 -5.12 -16.20 3.28
C VAL A 377 -4.85 -17.70 3.10
N ALA A 378 -3.73 -18.07 2.47
CA ALA A 378 -3.31 -19.46 2.30
C ALA A 378 -3.15 -20.17 3.65
N ALA A 379 -2.45 -19.53 4.61
CA ALA A 379 -2.29 -20.07 5.95
C ALA A 379 -3.64 -20.22 6.69
N ALA A 380 -4.57 -19.29 6.52
CA ALA A 380 -5.92 -19.40 7.06
C ALA A 380 -6.72 -20.56 6.41
N PHE A 381 -6.66 -20.69 5.09
CA PHE A 381 -7.35 -21.76 4.33
C PHE A 381 -6.81 -23.14 4.64
N ASN A 382 -5.51 -23.26 4.93
CA ASN A 382 -4.83 -24.53 5.19
C ASN A 382 -5.45 -25.35 6.34
N GLY A 383 -6.06 -24.69 7.33
CA GLY A 383 -6.76 -25.33 8.45
C GLY A 383 -8.22 -25.68 8.19
N LEU A 384 -8.81 -25.21 7.08
CA LEU A 384 -10.22 -25.39 6.78
C LEU A 384 -10.46 -26.66 5.96
N SER A 385 -11.65 -27.25 6.11
CA SER A 385 -12.09 -28.38 5.26
C SER A 385 -12.90 -27.92 4.04
N ARG A 386 -13.27 -26.64 3.96
CA ARG A 386 -14.10 -26.06 2.88
C ARG A 386 -13.74 -24.59 2.67
N TYR A 387 -13.89 -24.13 1.44
CA TYR A 387 -13.73 -22.72 1.09
C TYR A 387 -14.84 -21.86 1.74
N PRO A 388 -14.50 -20.75 2.43
CA PRO A 388 -15.47 -19.93 3.16
C PRO A 388 -16.61 -19.37 2.32
N ASP A 389 -16.34 -18.93 1.09
CA ASP A 389 -17.34 -18.23 0.28
C ASP A 389 -18.15 -19.17 -0.62
N ASN A 390 -17.66 -20.41 -0.80
CA ASN A 390 -18.40 -21.47 -1.47
C ASN A 390 -18.04 -22.85 -0.89
N ALA A 391 -18.81 -23.26 0.12
CA ALA A 391 -18.62 -24.53 0.83
C ALA A 391 -18.77 -25.80 -0.03
N ARG A 392 -19.17 -25.70 -1.32
CA ARG A 392 -19.13 -26.85 -2.25
C ARG A 392 -17.70 -27.25 -2.59
N VAL A 393 -16.76 -26.30 -2.53
CA VAL A 393 -15.34 -26.55 -2.70
C VAL A 393 -14.78 -27.14 -1.41
N GLN A 394 -14.23 -28.34 -1.50
CA GLN A 394 -13.61 -29.05 -0.38
C GLN A 394 -12.11 -28.76 -0.34
N PHE A 395 -11.60 -28.59 0.87
CA PHE A 395 -10.18 -28.48 1.15
C PHE A 395 -9.69 -29.72 1.89
N ASP A 396 -8.46 -30.10 1.55
CA ASP A 396 -7.70 -31.19 2.19
C ASP A 396 -6.21 -30.86 2.01
N TYR A 397 -5.77 -29.84 2.76
CA TYR A 397 -4.40 -29.32 2.70
C TYR A 397 -3.64 -29.68 3.97
N HIS A 398 -3.99 -29.06 5.11
CA HIS A 398 -3.46 -29.39 6.44
C HIS A 398 -1.92 -29.50 6.50
N PHE A 399 -1.21 -28.65 5.74
CA PHE A 399 0.24 -28.59 5.71
C PHE A 399 0.80 -27.96 6.98
N ASN A 400 2.04 -28.33 7.32
CA ASN A 400 2.72 -27.80 8.49
C ASN A 400 3.42 -26.46 8.19
N ILE A 401 2.62 -25.43 7.89
CA ILE A 401 3.07 -24.05 7.68
C ILE A 401 3.51 -23.48 9.03
N ARG A 402 4.81 -23.23 9.19
CA ARG A 402 5.41 -22.73 10.44
C ARG A 402 5.64 -21.24 10.45
N SER A 403 5.80 -20.65 9.27
CA SER A 403 6.26 -19.28 9.11
C SER A 403 5.59 -18.60 7.92
N VAL A 404 5.25 -17.32 8.09
CA VAL A 404 4.73 -16.45 7.05
C VAL A 404 5.58 -15.18 6.99
N VAL A 405 6.00 -14.78 5.79
CA VAL A 405 6.72 -13.53 5.53
C VAL A 405 5.90 -12.67 4.59
N ALA A 406 5.49 -11.50 5.05
CA ALA A 406 4.73 -10.52 4.28
C ALA A 406 5.60 -9.30 4.00
N ILE A 407 5.91 -9.06 2.73
CA ILE A 407 6.67 -7.90 2.24
C ILE A 407 5.64 -6.89 1.73
N ALA A 408 5.67 -5.68 2.27
CA ALA A 408 4.81 -4.56 1.92
C ALA A 408 3.35 -4.95 1.61
N PRO A 409 2.68 -5.79 2.43
CA PRO A 409 1.41 -6.38 2.06
C PRO A 409 0.28 -5.35 2.04
N VAL A 410 -0.70 -5.57 1.17
CA VAL A 410 -2.05 -5.01 1.36
C VAL A 410 -2.77 -5.80 2.46
N ASP A 411 -3.90 -5.27 2.94
CA ASP A 411 -4.76 -6.00 3.87
C ASP A 411 -6.23 -5.64 3.63
N GLY A 412 -7.10 -6.66 3.65
CA GLY A 412 -8.55 -6.52 3.57
C GLY A 412 -9.13 -6.33 2.17
N GLN A 413 -8.38 -6.65 1.11
CA GLN A 413 -8.94 -6.74 -0.24
C GLN A 413 -9.76 -8.02 -0.40
N TYR A 414 -9.33 -9.09 0.28
CA TYR A 414 -10.13 -10.29 0.49
C TYR A 414 -10.54 -10.40 1.96
N LYS A 415 -11.78 -10.82 2.19
CA LYS A 415 -12.34 -11.02 3.54
C LYS A 415 -13.15 -12.32 3.54
N PRO A 416 -12.55 -13.46 3.94
CA PRO A 416 -13.26 -14.73 3.94
C PRO A 416 -14.53 -14.64 4.79
N ALA A 417 -15.69 -14.95 4.19
CA ALA A 417 -17.00 -14.78 4.82
C ALA A 417 -17.19 -13.37 5.43
N ASP A 418 -16.79 -12.32 4.71
CA ASP A 418 -16.84 -10.91 5.12
C ASP A 418 -16.08 -10.59 6.42
N THR A 419 -15.18 -11.48 6.84
CA THR A 419 -14.41 -11.36 8.08
C THR A 419 -12.94 -11.06 7.76
N PRO A 420 -12.23 -10.20 8.55
CA PRO A 420 -10.79 -10.05 8.41
C PRO A 420 -10.08 -11.41 8.53
N THR A 421 -9.07 -11.64 7.69
CA THR A 421 -8.35 -12.92 7.64
C THR A 421 -7.73 -13.27 9.00
N PRO A 422 -8.14 -14.38 9.63
CA PRO A 422 -7.56 -14.84 10.88
C PRO A 422 -6.22 -15.52 10.63
N LEU A 423 -5.26 -15.33 11.53
CA LEU A 423 -3.97 -16.02 11.48
C LEU A 423 -3.55 -16.39 12.90
N ALA A 424 -3.34 -17.67 13.15
CA ALA A 424 -2.96 -18.19 14.45
C ALA A 424 -1.85 -19.23 14.32
N ASP A 425 -1.01 -19.33 15.35
CA ASP A 425 -0.02 -20.40 15.52
C ASP A 425 1.01 -20.53 14.38
N VAL A 426 1.35 -19.39 13.76
CA VAL A 426 2.45 -19.27 12.79
C VAL A 426 3.37 -18.13 13.19
N ASN A 427 4.68 -18.30 12.97
CA ASN A 427 5.59 -17.18 13.11
C ASN A 427 5.34 -16.19 11.97
N TYR A 428 5.39 -14.89 12.23
CA TYR A 428 5.03 -13.88 11.23
C TYR A 428 6.05 -12.75 11.12
N LEU A 429 6.67 -12.58 9.96
CA LEU A 429 7.54 -11.46 9.63
C LEU A 429 6.82 -10.50 8.70
N LEU A 430 6.75 -9.22 9.07
CA LEU A 430 6.24 -8.14 8.24
C LEU A 430 7.37 -7.16 7.93
N LEU A 431 7.64 -6.91 6.65
CA LEU A 431 8.59 -5.91 6.16
C LEU A 431 7.84 -4.80 5.44
N HIS A 432 8.11 -3.52 5.71
CA HIS A 432 7.45 -2.42 4.98
C HIS A 432 8.34 -1.18 4.88
N GLY A 433 8.34 -0.55 3.71
CA GLY A 433 9.12 0.65 3.45
C GLY A 433 8.37 1.93 3.82
N SER A 434 9.03 2.90 4.47
CA SER A 434 8.39 4.17 4.81
C SER A 434 8.06 5.04 3.59
N HIS A 435 8.69 4.75 2.45
CA HIS A 435 8.49 5.42 1.16
C HIS A 435 7.78 4.51 0.17
N ASP A 436 7.03 3.53 0.65
CA ASP A 436 6.10 2.78 -0.20
C ASP A 436 5.07 3.73 -0.83
N MET A 437 5.04 3.77 -2.17
CA MET A 437 4.21 4.68 -2.95
C MET A 437 3.01 3.99 -3.60
N ASP A 438 2.90 2.66 -3.45
CA ASP A 438 1.72 1.88 -3.87
C ASP A 438 0.83 1.61 -2.65
N VAL A 439 1.37 0.91 -1.64
CA VAL A 439 0.76 0.69 -0.32
C VAL A 439 1.22 1.78 0.64
N THR A 440 0.72 3.00 0.37
CA THR A 440 1.16 4.25 1.02
C THR A 440 0.94 4.35 2.55
N SER A 441 0.21 3.42 3.15
CA SER A 441 0.07 3.28 4.61
C SER A 441 0.60 1.90 4.99
N PHE A 442 1.03 1.71 6.24
CA PHE A 442 1.57 0.42 6.69
C PHE A 442 0.43 -0.60 6.90
N ALA A 443 -0.26 -0.96 5.81
CA ALA A 443 -1.50 -1.74 5.83
C ALA A 443 -1.34 -3.12 6.46
N GLY A 444 -0.17 -3.75 6.27
CA GLY A 444 0.19 -5.02 6.89
C GLY A 444 0.15 -5.04 8.41
N MET A 445 0.23 -3.88 9.08
CA MET A 445 0.07 -3.80 10.54
C MET A 445 -1.28 -4.32 11.00
N GLN A 446 -2.31 -4.20 10.16
CA GLN A 446 -3.64 -4.73 10.49
C GLN A 446 -3.65 -6.26 10.57
N GLN A 447 -2.96 -6.94 9.65
CA GLN A 447 -2.80 -8.40 9.72
C GLN A 447 -1.88 -8.78 10.88
N PHE A 448 -0.79 -8.03 11.10
CA PHE A 448 0.12 -8.22 12.24
C PHE A 448 -0.61 -8.19 13.58
N ASP A 449 -1.48 -7.20 13.80
CA ASP A 449 -2.27 -7.07 15.03
C ASP A 449 -3.21 -8.28 15.24
N ARG A 450 -3.72 -8.89 14.16
CA ARG A 450 -4.61 -10.07 14.21
C ARG A 450 -3.88 -11.40 14.40
N VAL A 451 -2.55 -11.45 14.25
CA VAL A 451 -1.78 -12.68 14.49
C VAL A 451 -1.81 -13.01 15.98
N SER A 452 -2.25 -14.22 16.30
CA SER A 452 -2.39 -14.71 17.67
C SER A 452 -1.69 -16.05 17.88
N PHE A 453 -1.39 -16.37 19.14
CA PHE A 453 -0.78 -17.63 19.54
C PHE A 453 -1.68 -18.30 20.58
N SER A 454 -2.09 -19.53 20.31
CA SER A 454 -2.91 -20.33 21.24
C SER A 454 -2.05 -21.07 22.28
N GLY A 455 -0.78 -21.30 21.99
CA GLY A 455 0.20 -21.92 22.87
C GLY A 455 1.27 -20.95 23.40
N GLU A 456 2.34 -21.51 23.98
CA GLU A 456 3.45 -20.73 24.58
C GLU A 456 4.64 -20.50 23.63
N VAL A 457 4.52 -20.94 22.37
CA VAL A 457 5.58 -20.91 21.36
C VAL A 457 5.07 -20.20 20.11
N GLY A 458 5.89 -19.33 19.55
CA GLY A 458 5.58 -18.54 18.37
C GLY A 458 5.89 -17.08 18.60
N TRP A 459 6.24 -16.37 17.53
CA TRP A 459 6.53 -14.95 17.59
C TRP A 459 6.26 -14.26 16.26
N LYS A 460 6.01 -12.97 16.34
CA LYS A 460 5.78 -12.11 15.20
C LYS A 460 6.61 -10.84 15.33
N THR A 461 7.00 -10.30 14.19
CA THR A 461 7.74 -9.05 14.13
C THR A 461 7.32 -8.20 12.93
N ALA A 462 7.29 -6.89 13.11
CA ALA A 462 7.13 -5.92 12.05
C ALA A 462 8.39 -5.05 11.97
N VAL A 463 8.91 -4.88 10.76
CA VAL A 463 10.16 -4.19 10.44
C VAL A 463 9.83 -3.04 9.49
N THR A 464 10.00 -1.82 9.98
CA THR A 464 9.84 -0.60 9.18
C THR A 464 11.21 -0.17 8.67
N ILE A 465 11.33 0.02 7.36
CA ILE A 465 12.59 0.38 6.69
C ILE A 465 12.45 1.80 6.14
N TYR A 466 13.18 2.74 6.73
CA TYR A 466 13.12 4.13 6.26
C TYR A 466 13.72 4.27 4.86
N GLY A 467 13.04 5.00 3.97
CA GLY A 467 13.52 5.26 2.61
C GLY A 467 13.34 4.09 1.63
N ALA A 468 12.91 2.91 2.09
CA ALA A 468 12.52 1.82 1.19
C ALA A 468 11.19 2.11 0.51
N ASN A 469 11.09 1.79 -0.78
CA ASN A 469 9.84 1.85 -1.57
C ASN A 469 9.16 0.48 -1.65
N HIS A 470 8.04 0.40 -2.38
CA HIS A 470 7.36 -0.86 -2.67
C HIS A 470 8.19 -1.73 -3.63
N GLY A 471 8.67 -1.13 -4.72
CA GLY A 471 9.22 -1.83 -5.88
C GLY A 471 10.52 -2.61 -5.64
N GLN A 472 11.49 -2.02 -4.94
CA GLN A 472 12.87 -2.53 -4.93
C GLN A 472 13.08 -3.84 -4.16
N PHE A 473 12.07 -4.39 -3.50
CA PHE A 473 12.13 -5.78 -3.01
C PHE A 473 12.12 -6.82 -4.15
N ASN A 474 11.65 -6.40 -5.33
CA ASN A 474 11.60 -7.20 -6.55
C ASN A 474 12.46 -6.52 -7.63
N GLN A 475 13.45 -7.25 -8.16
CA GLN A 475 14.42 -6.71 -9.11
C GLN A 475 13.82 -6.27 -10.45
N SER A 476 12.59 -6.69 -10.79
CA SER A 476 11.91 -6.30 -12.04
C SER A 476 11.10 -5.00 -11.93
N TRP A 477 10.64 -4.63 -10.73
CA TRP A 477 9.71 -3.49 -10.55
C TRP A 477 10.42 -2.13 -10.48
N GLY A 478 11.68 -2.13 -10.03
CA GLY A 478 12.51 -0.94 -9.97
C GLY A 478 12.09 0.06 -8.89
N ARG A 479 12.57 1.30 -9.03
CA ARG A 479 12.46 2.34 -7.99
C ARG A 479 11.18 3.18 -8.01
N ALA A 480 10.37 3.03 -9.05
CA ALA A 480 9.17 3.82 -9.25
C ALA A 480 7.96 2.91 -9.14
N ASP A 481 7.22 3.01 -8.03
CA ASP A 481 6.05 2.17 -7.75
C ASP A 481 4.84 2.48 -8.66
N THR A 482 5.02 3.31 -9.68
CA THR A 482 4.02 3.61 -10.70
C THR A 482 4.68 4.01 -12.01
N ILE A 483 3.89 4.14 -13.07
CA ILE A 483 4.39 4.48 -14.42
C ILE A 483 4.60 5.99 -14.62
N PHE A 484 5.53 6.35 -15.50
CA PHE A 484 5.69 7.73 -15.98
C PHE A 484 4.41 8.22 -16.71
N PRO A 485 4.01 9.50 -16.57
CA PRO A 485 4.64 10.57 -15.78
C PRO A 485 4.15 10.67 -14.33
N ARG A 486 3.32 9.73 -13.84
CA ARG A 486 2.84 9.76 -12.45
C ARG A 486 3.99 9.57 -11.46
N ALA A 487 4.95 8.71 -11.79
CA ALA A 487 6.13 8.45 -10.97
C ALA A 487 6.94 9.71 -10.63
N SER A 488 6.94 10.69 -11.53
CA SER A 488 7.65 11.96 -11.37
C SER A 488 7.10 12.84 -10.24
N LEU A 489 5.92 12.54 -9.71
CA LEU A 489 5.34 13.25 -8.57
C LEU A 489 5.86 12.73 -7.23
N TYR A 490 6.64 11.65 -7.25
CA TYR A 490 7.27 11.09 -6.06
C TYR A 490 8.67 11.67 -5.83
N ASN A 491 9.05 11.82 -4.56
CA ASN A 491 10.42 12.18 -4.19
C ASN A 491 11.31 10.94 -4.21
N LEU A 492 11.67 10.49 -5.42
CA LEU A 492 12.56 9.36 -5.63
C LEU A 492 13.97 9.61 -5.06
N GLY A 493 14.39 10.87 -4.91
CA GLY A 493 15.70 11.27 -4.38
C GLY A 493 15.92 10.89 -2.91
N GLN A 494 14.84 10.62 -2.18
CA GLN A 494 14.89 10.20 -0.77
C GLN A 494 15.00 8.68 -0.59
N LEU A 495 14.87 7.90 -1.67
CA LEU A 495 14.89 6.45 -1.60
C LEU A 495 16.30 5.92 -1.30
N ILE A 496 16.37 4.88 -0.46
CA ILE A 496 17.60 4.11 -0.33
C ILE A 496 17.91 3.37 -1.64
N PRO A 497 19.19 3.12 -1.97
CA PRO A 497 19.57 2.32 -3.13
C PRO A 497 18.92 0.93 -3.10
N ALA A 498 18.57 0.40 -4.28
CA ALA A 498 17.95 -0.93 -4.40
C ALA A 498 18.79 -2.03 -3.74
N ALA A 499 20.11 -2.02 -3.93
CA ALA A 499 21.01 -2.98 -3.30
C ALA A 499 20.99 -2.93 -1.76
N GLU A 500 20.79 -1.74 -1.16
CA GLU A 500 20.65 -1.60 0.29
C GLU A 500 19.30 -2.15 0.77
N GLN A 501 18.22 -1.92 0.02
CA GLN A 501 16.91 -2.48 0.32
C GLN A 501 16.90 -4.02 0.20
N GLU A 502 17.53 -4.56 -0.85
CA GLU A 502 17.72 -6.01 -1.06
C GLU A 502 18.58 -6.63 0.05
N GLN A 503 19.65 -5.94 0.49
CA GLN A 503 20.48 -6.38 1.61
C GLN A 503 19.66 -6.45 2.91
N ILE A 504 18.88 -5.42 3.21
CA ILE A 504 18.00 -5.40 4.40
C ILE A 504 16.98 -6.55 4.32
N ALA A 505 16.33 -6.73 3.18
CA ALA A 505 15.39 -7.84 2.98
C ALA A 505 16.07 -9.20 3.17
N SER A 506 17.26 -9.39 2.59
CA SER A 506 18.06 -10.61 2.73
C SER A 506 18.40 -10.93 4.18
N VAL A 507 18.89 -9.94 4.95
CA VAL A 507 19.22 -10.09 6.37
C VAL A 507 17.99 -10.51 7.18
N PHE A 508 16.88 -9.77 7.09
CA PHE A 508 15.70 -10.05 7.92
C PHE A 508 14.98 -11.34 7.51
N ILE A 509 14.83 -11.61 6.21
CA ILE A 509 14.15 -12.83 5.74
C ILE A 509 14.98 -14.07 6.07
N ALA A 510 16.28 -14.07 5.78
CA ALA A 510 17.13 -15.22 6.08
C ALA A 510 17.25 -15.45 7.59
N ALA A 511 17.49 -14.42 8.40
CA ALA A 511 17.55 -14.55 9.87
C ALA A 511 16.24 -15.13 10.45
N PHE A 512 15.09 -14.70 9.91
CA PHE A 512 13.77 -15.17 10.35
C PHE A 512 13.56 -16.65 10.04
N LEU A 513 13.92 -17.08 8.84
CA LEU A 513 13.79 -18.47 8.41
C LEU A 513 14.80 -19.38 9.12
N GLU A 514 16.01 -18.91 9.38
CA GLU A 514 17.00 -19.62 10.21
C GLU A 514 16.48 -19.82 11.64
N ALA A 515 15.92 -18.77 12.24
CA ALA A 515 15.34 -18.85 13.58
C ALA A 515 14.14 -19.80 13.67
N THR A 516 13.25 -19.77 12.67
CA THR A 516 11.95 -20.45 12.75
C THR A 516 11.95 -21.86 12.17
N LEU A 517 12.76 -22.14 11.15
CA LEU A 517 12.78 -23.44 10.46
C LEU A 517 14.05 -24.26 10.75
N HIS A 518 15.22 -23.61 10.84
CA HIS A 518 16.47 -24.26 11.27
C HIS A 518 16.71 -24.22 12.78
N ARG A 519 15.82 -23.55 13.53
CA ARG A 519 15.85 -23.46 15.01
C ARG A 519 17.08 -22.73 15.55
N GLN A 520 17.65 -21.81 14.78
CA GLN A 520 18.73 -20.92 15.23
C GLN A 520 18.14 -19.72 15.98
N SER A 521 17.56 -19.99 17.16
CA SER A 521 16.77 -19.04 17.95
C SER A 521 17.52 -17.75 18.35
N GLU A 522 18.85 -17.79 18.32
CA GLU A 522 19.74 -16.67 18.63
C GLU A 522 19.54 -15.50 17.66
N TYR A 523 19.14 -15.76 16.40
CA TYR A 523 18.77 -14.71 15.46
C TYR A 523 17.55 -13.89 15.89
N THR A 524 16.73 -14.37 16.86
CA THR A 524 15.57 -13.60 17.35
C THR A 524 15.95 -12.26 17.97
N ALA A 525 17.20 -12.10 18.45
CA ALA A 525 17.68 -10.84 19.00
C ALA A 525 17.67 -9.69 17.96
N LEU A 526 17.87 -10.01 16.67
CA LEU A 526 17.79 -9.04 15.56
C LEU A 526 16.40 -8.38 15.48
N PHE A 527 15.36 -9.14 15.80
CA PHE A 527 13.98 -8.68 15.68
C PHE A 527 13.51 -7.94 16.93
N ARG A 528 14.11 -8.24 18.09
CA ARG A 528 13.93 -7.45 19.31
C ARG A 528 14.62 -6.10 19.20
N ASP A 529 15.83 -6.07 18.66
CA ASP A 529 16.58 -4.83 18.39
C ASP A 529 17.47 -4.98 17.16
N ALA A 530 17.11 -4.30 16.07
CA ALA A 530 17.84 -4.35 14.81
C ALA A 530 19.32 -3.93 14.91
N ARG A 531 19.67 -3.12 15.92
CA ARG A 531 21.06 -2.66 16.14
C ARG A 531 22.00 -3.80 16.50
N THR A 532 21.49 -4.91 17.03
CA THR A 532 22.28 -6.13 17.29
C THR A 532 22.91 -6.69 16.00
N GLY A 533 22.25 -6.49 14.85
CA GLY A 533 22.74 -6.89 13.53
C GLY A 533 23.29 -5.74 12.68
N GLN A 534 23.65 -4.59 13.28
CA GLN A 534 24.11 -3.41 12.54
C GLN A 534 25.29 -3.69 11.60
N ALA A 535 26.13 -4.67 11.93
CA ALA A 535 27.25 -5.09 11.09
C ALA A 535 26.83 -5.74 9.75
N TRP A 536 25.58 -6.21 9.64
CA TRP A 536 25.02 -6.85 8.44
C TRP A 536 24.15 -5.90 7.61
N LEU A 537 23.82 -4.73 8.17
CA LEU A 537 22.90 -3.75 7.60
C LEU A 537 23.68 -2.56 7.01
N PRO A 538 23.08 -1.81 6.06
CA PRO A 538 23.68 -0.57 5.59
C PRO A 538 23.92 0.41 6.76
N PRO A 539 25.04 1.14 6.79
CA PRO A 539 25.47 1.92 7.96
C PRO A 539 24.49 3.04 8.33
N ASP A 540 23.81 3.62 7.34
CA ASP A 540 22.85 4.71 7.53
C ASP A 540 21.38 4.21 7.50
N ALA A 541 21.15 2.88 7.55
CA ALA A 541 19.81 2.30 7.52
C ALA A 541 19.05 2.58 8.81
N LEU A 542 17.98 3.36 8.71
CA LEU A 542 17.04 3.56 9.81
C LEU A 542 15.96 2.49 9.78
N ILE A 543 16.00 1.59 10.75
CA ILE A 543 15.12 0.44 10.89
C ILE A 543 14.48 0.46 12.27
N LEU A 544 13.17 0.26 12.30
CA LEU A 544 12.38 0.10 13.52
C LEU A 544 11.74 -1.28 13.55
N THR A 545 11.85 -1.97 14.68
CA THR A 545 11.21 -3.28 14.89
C THR A 545 10.11 -3.17 15.94
N ARG A 546 9.02 -3.89 15.73
CA ARG A 546 8.00 -4.22 16.74
C ARG A 546 7.97 -5.73 16.86
N TYR A 547 8.24 -6.26 18.05
CA TYR A 547 8.33 -7.69 18.30
C TYR A 547 7.32 -8.11 19.36
N GLU A 548 6.62 -9.22 19.11
CA GLU A 548 5.68 -9.84 20.05
C GLU A 548 5.88 -11.35 20.01
N ASP A 549 5.98 -12.00 21.17
CA ASP A 549 6.01 -13.45 21.28
C ASP A 549 4.83 -13.98 22.09
N ALA A 550 4.61 -15.29 22.00
CA ALA A 550 3.51 -15.98 22.69
C ALA A 550 3.54 -15.84 24.23
N GLN A 551 4.67 -15.42 24.81
CA GLN A 551 4.82 -15.24 26.26
C GLN A 551 4.60 -13.79 26.70
N MET A 552 4.50 -12.85 25.75
CA MET A 552 4.27 -11.44 26.04
C MET A 552 2.91 -11.23 26.70
N ARG A 553 2.93 -10.51 27.83
CA ARG A 553 1.72 -10.15 28.58
C ARG A 553 1.43 -8.67 28.38
N PHE A 554 0.31 -8.36 27.73
CA PHE A 554 -0.11 -6.97 27.53
C PHE A 554 -0.70 -6.39 28.82
N PHE A 555 -0.21 -5.21 29.19
CA PHE A 555 -0.67 -4.48 30.36
C PHE A 555 -1.83 -3.52 30.03
N ALA A 556 -1.63 -2.66 29.02
CA ALA A 556 -2.59 -1.67 28.55
C ALA A 556 -2.56 -1.59 27.02
N THR A 557 -3.50 -2.27 26.36
CA THR A 557 -3.75 -2.17 24.92
C THR A 557 -4.76 -1.08 24.59
N PHE A 558 -5.56 -0.63 25.56
CA PHE A 558 -6.64 0.36 25.40
C PHE A 558 -7.78 -0.14 24.50
N GLU A 559 -7.94 -1.46 24.40
CA GLU A 559 -8.93 -2.14 23.56
C GLU A 559 -10.04 -2.83 24.37
N GLU A 560 -9.88 -2.88 25.69
CA GLU A 560 -10.76 -3.57 26.63
C GLU A 560 -12.14 -2.93 26.77
N ASP A 561 -12.21 -1.59 26.81
CA ASP A 561 -13.45 -0.84 26.98
C ASP A 561 -13.36 0.63 26.51
N ILE A 562 -14.16 1.53 27.11
CA ILE A 562 -14.23 2.96 26.83
C ILE A 562 -13.87 3.83 28.05
N ASP A 563 -13.58 3.21 29.20
CA ASP A 563 -13.22 3.87 30.44
C ASP A 563 -11.70 4.09 30.48
N VAL A 564 -11.31 5.32 30.18
CA VAL A 564 -9.90 5.77 30.10
C VAL A 564 -9.10 5.62 31.41
N LEU A 565 -9.74 5.24 32.51
CA LEU A 565 -9.11 5.00 33.80
C LEU A 565 -8.71 3.54 34.02
N THR A 566 -9.09 2.63 33.11
CA THR A 566 -8.82 1.20 33.21
C THR A 566 -7.65 0.79 32.32
N THR A 567 -7.21 -0.48 32.44
CA THR A 567 -6.19 -1.08 31.58
C THR A 567 -6.59 -2.53 31.31
N SER A 568 -6.12 -3.10 30.19
CA SER A 568 -6.52 -4.44 29.72
C SER A 568 -6.17 -5.57 30.70
N SER A 569 -5.19 -5.35 31.56
CA SER A 569 -4.79 -6.30 32.60
C SER A 569 -5.56 -6.14 33.93
N GLY A 570 -6.44 -5.14 34.05
CA GLY A 570 -7.19 -4.82 35.26
C GLY A 570 -6.50 -3.84 36.22
N GLY A 571 -5.44 -3.17 35.77
CA GLY A 571 -4.81 -2.03 36.46
C GLY A 571 -5.56 -0.70 36.22
N THR A 572 -4.92 0.42 36.56
CA THR A 572 -5.51 1.76 36.37
C THR A 572 -4.60 2.73 35.63
N ALA A 573 -5.22 3.70 34.96
CA ALA A 573 -4.55 4.80 34.26
C ALA A 573 -4.98 6.16 34.84
N LEU A 574 -4.03 7.10 34.92
CA LEU A 574 -4.30 8.46 35.40
C LEU A 574 -3.46 9.50 34.67
N GLY A 575 -4.14 10.40 33.96
CA GLY A 575 -3.56 11.61 33.40
C GLY A 575 -3.67 12.82 34.33
N GLN A 576 -2.58 13.54 34.53
CA GLN A 576 -2.54 14.79 35.31
C GLN A 576 -1.93 15.93 34.49
N TYR A 577 -2.55 17.11 34.58
CA TYR A 577 -2.09 18.34 33.90
C TYR A 577 -1.96 18.25 32.37
N LEU A 578 -2.62 17.26 31.76
CA LEU A 578 -2.72 17.10 30.32
C LEU A 578 -3.75 18.06 29.72
N THR A 579 -3.47 18.57 28.52
CA THR A 579 -4.44 19.28 27.68
C THR A 579 -5.25 18.35 26.80
N THR A 580 -4.71 17.16 26.49
CA THR A 580 -5.36 16.10 25.73
C THR A 580 -5.08 14.76 26.39
N TRP A 581 -6.12 13.98 26.64
CA TRP A 581 -6.07 12.60 27.11
C TRP A 581 -7.27 11.88 26.53
N GLU A 582 -7.04 11.09 25.50
CA GLU A 582 -8.08 10.31 24.83
C GLU A 582 -7.50 9.00 24.30
N GLU A 583 -8.30 7.94 24.33
CA GLU A 583 -7.96 6.65 23.73
C GLU A 583 -8.59 6.53 22.36
N GLY A 584 -7.86 5.95 21.41
CA GLY A 584 -8.36 5.79 20.06
C GLY A 584 -7.38 5.06 19.16
N GLN A 585 -7.84 4.86 17.92
CA GLN A 585 -7.00 4.28 16.88
C GLN A 585 -6.05 5.34 16.31
N PRO A 586 -4.72 5.13 16.36
CA PRO A 586 -3.77 6.07 15.80
C PRO A 586 -4.02 6.28 14.29
N PRO A 587 -3.87 7.52 13.80
CA PRO A 587 -4.03 7.81 12.38
C PRO A 587 -2.90 7.20 11.56
N GLN A 588 -3.23 6.73 10.36
CA GLN A 588 -2.26 6.40 9.32
C GLN A 588 -2.29 7.48 8.23
N LYS A 589 -1.38 7.41 7.25
CA LYS A 589 -1.43 8.30 6.06
C LYS A 589 -2.79 8.23 5.37
N ARG A 590 -3.40 7.04 5.34
CA ARG A 590 -4.80 6.81 4.96
C ARG A 590 -5.44 5.85 5.97
N GLY A 591 -6.57 6.24 6.54
CA GLY A 591 -7.27 5.42 7.54
C GLY A 591 -6.64 5.49 8.93
N LYS A 592 -6.84 4.43 9.72
CA LYS A 592 -6.35 4.31 11.10
C LYS A 592 -5.77 2.92 11.33
N LEU A 593 -4.93 2.74 12.35
CA LEU A 593 -4.52 1.41 12.78
C LEU A 593 -5.72 0.65 13.37
N THR A 594 -5.65 -0.68 13.35
CA THR A 594 -6.61 -1.55 14.04
C THR A 594 -6.42 -1.47 15.54
N SER A 595 -5.17 -1.50 15.99
CA SER A 595 -4.82 -1.35 17.39
C SER A 595 -5.20 0.02 17.95
N ARG A 596 -5.40 0.10 19.26
CA ARG A 596 -5.62 1.36 19.97
C ARG A 596 -4.37 1.83 20.72
N GLY A 597 -4.42 3.10 21.09
CA GLY A 597 -3.40 3.76 21.89
C GLY A 597 -3.99 4.96 22.63
N VAL A 598 -3.22 5.50 23.57
CA VAL A 598 -3.55 6.74 24.26
C VAL A 598 -2.87 7.93 23.59
N GLN A 599 -3.63 8.97 23.28
CA GLN A 599 -3.12 10.25 22.80
C GLN A 599 -3.00 11.23 23.97
N LEU A 600 -1.77 11.68 24.20
CA LEU A 600 -1.41 12.59 25.28
C LEU A 600 -0.94 13.91 24.70
N GLY A 601 -1.47 15.01 25.23
CA GLY A 601 -1.03 16.35 24.87
C GLY A 601 -0.88 17.20 26.12
N TRP A 602 0.14 18.04 26.16
CA TRP A 602 0.39 18.93 27.28
C TRP A 602 0.87 20.30 26.79
N ARG A 603 0.80 21.29 27.69
CA ARG A 603 1.45 22.58 27.52
C ARG A 603 2.29 22.83 28.77
N PRO A 604 3.50 23.40 28.64
CA PRO A 604 4.26 23.84 29.79
C PRO A 604 3.41 24.81 30.62
N ARG A 605 3.01 24.40 31.83
CA ARG A 605 2.37 25.28 32.82
C ARG A 605 3.38 25.56 33.93
N SER A 606 3.32 26.77 34.49
CA SER A 606 4.21 27.17 35.57
C SER A 606 3.95 26.33 36.83
N GLY A 607 4.84 25.39 37.14
CA GLY A 607 4.92 24.72 38.44
C GLY A 607 4.48 23.26 38.51
N GLU A 608 3.87 22.69 37.46
CA GLU A 608 3.37 21.30 37.47
C GLU A 608 3.72 20.58 36.15
N ALA A 609 4.39 19.43 36.24
CA ALA A 609 4.72 18.60 35.08
C ALA A 609 3.52 17.74 34.68
N ALA A 610 3.19 17.69 33.39
CA ALA A 610 2.16 16.78 32.90
C ALA A 610 2.64 15.33 33.01
N SER A 611 1.75 14.45 33.43
CA SER A 611 2.07 13.03 33.62
C SER A 611 0.91 12.14 33.17
N TYR A 612 1.27 10.94 32.73
CA TYR A 612 0.35 9.85 32.48
C TYR A 612 0.89 8.61 33.20
N THR A 613 0.15 8.16 34.21
CA THR A 613 0.59 7.11 35.12
C THR A 613 -0.21 5.84 34.88
N LEU A 614 0.49 4.73 34.71
CA LEU A 614 -0.07 3.39 34.59
C LEU A 614 0.26 2.59 35.85
N THR A 615 -0.77 2.13 36.57
CA THR A 615 -0.62 1.36 37.81
C THR A 615 -0.93 -0.12 37.55
N LEU A 616 0.07 -0.97 37.74
CA LEU A 616 -0.05 -2.42 37.59
C LEU A 616 -1.05 -3.01 38.63
N PRO A 617 -1.92 -3.97 38.28
CA PRO A 617 -2.81 -4.61 39.24
C PRO A 617 -2.04 -5.52 40.19
N PRO A 618 -2.60 -5.84 41.37
CA PRO A 618 -2.01 -6.81 42.28
C PRO A 618 -1.72 -8.15 41.58
N GLY A 619 -0.50 -8.67 41.73
CA GLY A 619 -0.07 -9.94 41.13
C GLY A 619 0.51 -9.82 39.71
N PHE A 620 0.51 -8.64 39.10
CA PHE A 620 1.27 -8.38 37.89
C PHE A 620 2.73 -8.06 38.25
N ALA A 621 3.59 -9.08 38.20
CA ALA A 621 5.01 -8.95 38.47
C ALA A 621 5.82 -9.09 37.17
N VAL A 622 6.77 -8.18 36.98
CA VAL A 622 7.82 -8.33 35.97
C VAL A 622 8.85 -9.30 36.55
N PRO A 623 9.15 -10.45 35.90
CA PRO A 623 10.15 -11.37 36.41
C PRO A 623 11.54 -10.70 36.44
N PRO A 624 12.54 -11.23 37.18
CA PRO A 624 13.86 -10.61 37.29
C PRO A 624 14.57 -10.34 35.96
N ASN A 625 14.26 -11.12 34.92
CA ASN A 625 14.77 -10.96 33.56
C ASN A 625 13.69 -10.50 32.58
N GLY A 626 12.56 -9.99 33.09
CA GLY A 626 11.47 -9.47 32.29
C GLY A 626 11.74 -8.03 31.89
N GLU A 627 11.28 -7.66 30.71
CA GLU A 627 11.39 -6.31 30.17
C GLU A 627 9.99 -5.67 30.11
N LEU A 628 9.92 -4.37 30.41
CA LEU A 628 8.74 -3.57 30.11
C LEU A 628 8.98 -2.88 28.77
N VAL A 629 8.10 -3.13 27.82
CA VAL A 629 8.18 -2.59 26.46
C VAL A 629 6.92 -1.78 26.19
N PHE A 630 7.09 -0.62 25.55
CA PHE A 630 6.00 0.20 25.06
C PHE A 630 6.42 0.84 23.73
N SER A 631 5.43 1.20 22.91
CA SER A 631 5.64 1.93 21.66
C SER A 631 5.14 3.37 21.80
N LEU A 632 5.90 4.31 21.26
CA LEU A 632 5.56 5.73 21.29
C LEU A 632 5.86 6.36 19.93
N ALA A 633 5.00 7.27 19.49
CA ALA A 633 5.24 8.12 18.34
C ALA A 633 4.78 9.55 18.61
N GLY A 634 5.44 10.52 18.00
CA GLY A 634 4.97 11.91 18.01
C GLY A 634 3.73 12.06 17.14
N ALA A 635 2.72 12.77 17.68
CA ALA A 635 1.52 13.10 16.92
C ALA A 635 1.79 14.13 15.80
N GLU A 636 2.88 14.88 15.89
CA GLU A 636 3.35 15.82 14.87
C GLU A 636 4.68 15.35 14.29
N VAL A 637 4.89 15.62 13.00
CA VAL A 637 6.18 15.38 12.33
C VAL A 637 7.17 16.44 12.82
N ALA A 638 7.91 16.11 13.87
CA ALA A 638 8.99 16.92 14.40
C ALA A 638 10.35 16.32 14.03
N HIS A 639 11.31 17.19 13.74
CA HIS A 639 12.70 16.77 13.49
C HIS A 639 13.49 16.51 14.78
N GLN A 640 12.91 16.83 15.94
CA GLN A 640 13.52 16.60 17.25
C GLN A 640 12.65 15.63 18.08
N PRO A 641 13.27 14.81 18.95
CA PRO A 641 12.54 13.96 19.89
C PRO A 641 11.58 14.75 20.77
N ILE A 642 10.50 14.09 21.20
CA ILE A 642 9.56 14.67 22.15
C ILE A 642 10.25 14.77 23.52
N ASP A 643 10.14 15.94 24.15
CA ASP A 643 10.66 16.14 25.50
C ASP A 643 9.77 15.49 26.56
N LEU A 644 10.16 14.29 27.00
CA LEU A 644 9.52 13.54 28.07
C LEU A 644 10.50 12.60 28.76
N SER A 645 10.13 12.15 29.97
CA SER A 645 10.86 11.12 30.71
C SER A 645 9.92 9.97 31.04
N VAL A 646 10.48 8.76 31.09
CA VAL A 646 9.79 7.54 31.50
C VAL A 646 10.25 7.22 32.92
N GLU A 647 9.30 7.13 33.85
CA GLU A 647 9.55 6.72 35.24
C GLU A 647 8.95 5.33 35.46
N VAL A 648 9.73 4.43 36.06
CA VAL A 648 9.26 3.15 36.58
C VAL A 648 9.45 3.16 38.09
N ARG A 649 8.40 2.76 38.83
CA ARG A 649 8.40 2.66 40.29
C ARG A 649 8.06 1.25 40.73
N ASP A 650 8.86 0.68 41.61
CA ASP A 650 8.61 -0.66 42.15
C ASP A 650 7.66 -0.65 43.36
N GLY A 651 7.33 -1.84 43.87
CA GLY A 651 6.45 -2.00 45.04
C GLY A 651 7.06 -1.54 46.37
N ALA A 652 8.37 -1.30 46.43
CA ALA A 652 9.06 -0.72 47.59
C ALA A 652 9.07 0.82 47.52
N GLY A 653 8.71 1.40 46.37
CA GLY A 653 8.71 2.84 46.11
C GLY A 653 10.01 3.37 45.50
N GLU A 654 10.93 2.48 45.13
CA GLU A 654 12.17 2.85 44.43
C GLU A 654 11.85 3.25 42.99
N THR A 655 12.49 4.29 42.48
CA THR A 655 12.22 4.85 41.16
C THR A 655 13.44 4.83 40.25
N ALA A 656 13.21 4.50 38.98
CA ALA A 656 14.17 4.66 37.90
C ALA A 656 13.56 5.60 36.85
N VAL A 657 14.34 6.55 36.35
CA VAL A 657 13.89 7.56 35.36
C VAL A 657 14.82 7.55 34.16
N LEU A 658 14.23 7.47 32.96
CA LEU A 658 14.92 7.57 31.67
C LEU A 658 14.39 8.78 30.88
N PRO A 659 15.17 9.86 30.71
CA PRO A 659 14.82 10.94 29.80
C PRO A 659 14.93 10.48 28.34
N LEU A 660 13.92 10.77 27.52
CA LEU A 660 13.91 10.47 26.09
C LEU A 660 14.24 11.68 25.20
N SER A 661 14.36 12.88 25.79
CA SER A 661 14.91 14.07 25.13
C SER A 661 16.45 14.01 25.12
N HIS A 662 17.03 14.02 23.92
CA HIS A 662 18.47 14.17 23.69
C HIS A 662 18.75 15.31 22.72
#